data_AF-A0A554VC32-F1
#
_entry.id   AF-A0A554VC32-F1
#
_cell.length_a   1.000
_cell.length_b   1.000
_cell.length_c   1.000
_cell.angle_alpha   90.00
_cell.angle_beta   90.00
_cell.angle_gamma   90.00
#
_symmetry.space_group_name_H-M   'P 1'
#
loop_
_entity.id
_entity.type
_entity.pdbx_description
1 polymer ?
#
loop_
_entity_poly.entity_id
_entity_poly.type
_entity_poly.pdbx_seq_one_letter_code
_entity_poly.pdbx_strand_id
1 'polypeptide(L)'
;MRIIKLLILTCALSLNTVFAQENNVSGNSQIENGSALESPQIRVIPIKDSNNERNYELYIELPEDYSENESKKYPVLYYTDAMWHLEMLSGSTEFMLEDVILVGISWQKDVAEDLKQQYGAHASRFTDYSFWKKSNPNHPKLKFGQAKNHLAFIRNDVIQYVDDNYRTDPDSRTYFGYSLSGAFGAYILLTQPDTFDNYILGSPLNKGLVPYLSEINTKLAAPESNENNTLHANVYIAYGTLEKEKDEPIDEFIKLLDSRKNLDLSIQNKVIEGDHQTAFPMIAVQSVAWLSSLMSHVSSDNEVSFWDIPYLNNAFVSTTPEDRKDGISVDTLTVSSNDRKAILNLSQEIFDGKHGSYDALLISHKNKLVFESYYKKGRINLPHGQASAVKAYTSLVLGRAIQMGYLSMEDLNKPLISFLKDINPEKITKGAEKITLHKALTMHGGLNIDRGKWKEIEKDSTRLKGQGFIQTLLEHSEPITSASQTYLYGNFNPMLVMTVIDAVVPGTAEDFIKTELLDKLGITNYKWSTHISGLPEAGWRASIMSRDMIKLGNLVLNKGKLNGEQLISADYLEKATSDIVKPTQDWIPKTYRYGYFWYQTPITVGSKSYDATFAWGGGGQHIIVVAALDLTIVISGHDGKDTIMTQVLKTIVPAFVKT
;
A
#
# COMPACT_ATOMS: atom_id res chain seq x y z
N MET A 1 29.68 -10.45 65.73
CA MET A 1 29.06 -9.46 64.82
C MET A 1 28.45 -10.09 63.54
N ARG A 2 27.80 -11.26 63.64
CA ARG A 2 27.04 -11.90 62.53
C ARG A 2 25.66 -12.45 62.94
N ILE A 3 25.22 -12.22 64.18
CA ILE A 3 23.93 -12.74 64.71
C ILE A 3 22.87 -11.62 64.86
N ILE A 4 23.27 -10.34 64.92
CA ILE A 4 22.32 -9.22 65.14
C ILE A 4 21.63 -8.77 63.83
N LYS A 5 22.20 -9.06 62.65
CA LYS A 5 21.56 -8.72 61.36
C LYS A 5 20.51 -9.73 60.89
N LEU A 6 20.43 -10.93 61.49
CA LEU A 6 19.45 -11.95 61.11
C LEU A 6 18.11 -11.82 61.90
N LEU A 7 18.12 -11.18 63.07
CA LEU A 7 16.89 -10.95 63.86
C LEU A 7 16.06 -9.75 63.38
N ILE A 8 16.69 -8.76 62.76
CA ILE A 8 15.98 -7.58 62.23
C ILE A 8 15.27 -7.91 60.90
N LEU A 9 15.78 -8.89 60.14
CA LEU A 9 15.17 -9.29 58.87
C LEU A 9 13.97 -10.23 59.06
N THR A 10 13.90 -10.99 60.16
CA THR A 10 12.74 -11.83 60.50
C THR A 10 11.61 -11.07 61.22
N CYS A 11 11.91 -9.95 61.88
CA CYS A 11 10.87 -9.04 62.40
C CYS A 11 10.24 -8.15 61.31
N ALA A 12 10.94 -7.87 60.20
CA ALA A 12 10.38 -7.08 59.09
C ALA A 12 9.49 -7.92 58.14
N LEU A 13 9.66 -9.25 58.12
CA LEU A 13 8.83 -10.17 57.32
C LEU A 13 7.61 -10.72 58.08
N SER A 14 7.46 -10.39 59.37
CA SER A 14 6.29 -10.74 60.20
C SER A 14 5.37 -9.55 60.48
N LEU A 15 5.67 -8.36 59.94
CA LEU A 15 4.86 -7.14 60.09
C LEU A 15 4.12 -6.71 58.81
N ASN A 16 4.29 -7.41 57.68
CA ASN A 16 3.51 -7.17 56.46
C ASN A 16 2.48 -8.28 56.16
N THR A 17 2.32 -9.25 57.08
CA THR A 17 1.28 -10.29 57.01
C THR A 17 0.08 -10.02 57.92
N VAL A 18 -0.02 -8.82 58.52
CA VAL A 18 -1.17 -8.42 59.35
C VAL A 18 -1.63 -7.01 58.96
N PHE A 19 -1.99 -6.85 57.69
CA PHE A 19 -3.08 -5.97 57.26
C PHE A 19 -3.95 -6.73 56.26
N ALA A 20 -4.18 -8.03 56.52
CA ALA A 20 -5.41 -8.66 56.10
C ALA A 20 -6.49 -8.11 57.02
N GLN A 21 -7.24 -7.15 56.51
CA GLN A 21 -8.44 -6.66 57.18
C GLN A 21 -9.41 -7.84 57.24
N GLU A 22 -9.43 -8.56 58.38
CA GLU A 22 -10.58 -9.33 58.83
C GLU A 22 -11.74 -8.34 59.05
N ASN A 23 -12.31 -7.84 57.96
CA ASN A 23 -13.67 -7.34 58.00
C ASN A 23 -14.56 -8.57 58.06
N ASN A 24 -14.86 -8.99 59.29
CA ASN A 24 -16.10 -9.68 59.59
C ASN A 24 -17.23 -8.86 58.94
N VAL A 25 -17.73 -9.29 57.79
CA VAL A 25 -18.98 -8.79 57.22
C VAL A 25 -20.11 -9.39 58.04
N SER A 26 -20.23 -8.94 59.28
CA SER A 26 -21.43 -9.08 60.09
C SER A 26 -22.19 -7.76 60.04
N GLY A 27 -23.22 -7.70 59.20
CA GLY A 27 -24.37 -6.80 59.38
C GLY A 27 -24.13 -5.30 59.21
N ASN A 28 -24.00 -4.84 57.97
CA ASN A 28 -24.77 -3.72 57.41
C ASN A 28 -24.28 -3.42 55.99
N SER A 29 -24.94 -3.98 54.98
CA SER A 29 -24.99 -3.33 53.67
C SER A 29 -26.44 -3.32 53.23
N GLN A 30 -27.14 -2.23 53.55
CA GLN A 30 -27.98 -1.68 52.50
C GLN A 30 -27.01 -1.41 51.35
N ILE A 31 -26.98 -2.33 50.37
CA ILE A 31 -26.42 -2.03 49.07
C ILE A 31 -27.34 -0.92 48.56
N GLU A 32 -26.96 0.34 48.75
CA GLU A 32 -27.52 1.39 47.92
C GLU A 32 -27.23 0.93 46.50
N ASN A 33 -28.28 0.55 45.77
CA ASN A 33 -28.18 0.32 44.34
C ASN A 33 -27.69 1.64 43.75
N GLY A 34 -26.37 1.77 43.55
CA GLY A 34 -25.80 2.87 42.79
C GLY A 34 -26.49 2.95 41.44
N SER A 35 -26.55 4.15 40.86
CA SER A 35 -27.04 4.31 39.49
C SER A 35 -26.23 3.42 38.55
N ALA A 36 -26.89 2.63 37.71
CA ALA A 36 -26.24 1.92 36.63
C ALA A 36 -25.51 2.93 35.73
N LEU A 37 -24.29 2.60 35.29
CA LEU A 37 -23.64 3.33 34.22
C LEU A 37 -24.38 3.01 32.92
N GLU A 38 -25.05 4.01 32.34
CA GLU A 38 -25.66 3.91 31.02
C GLU A 38 -24.70 4.48 29.98
N SER A 39 -24.46 3.74 28.89
CA SER A 39 -23.80 4.26 27.70
C SER A 39 -24.88 4.68 26.70
N PRO A 40 -25.28 5.97 26.65
CA PRO A 40 -26.44 6.42 25.89
C PRO A 40 -26.24 6.30 24.37
N GLN A 41 -25.01 6.12 23.91
CA GLN A 41 -24.66 5.96 22.50
C GLN A 41 -24.94 4.53 21.99
N ILE A 42 -25.10 3.54 22.87
CA ILE A 42 -25.30 2.13 22.49
C ILE A 42 -26.79 1.79 22.52
N ARG A 43 -27.33 1.38 21.37
CA ARG A 43 -28.71 0.93 21.22
C ARG A 43 -28.77 -0.59 21.14
N VAL A 44 -29.66 -1.20 21.91
CA VAL A 44 -29.91 -2.64 21.87
C VAL A 44 -31.16 -2.93 21.04
N ILE A 45 -30.99 -3.63 19.93
CA ILE A 45 -32.06 -3.94 18.98
C ILE A 45 -32.29 -5.45 18.93
N PRO A 46 -33.51 -5.96 19.22
CA PRO A 46 -33.81 -7.38 19.04
C PRO A 46 -33.83 -7.73 17.55
N ILE A 47 -33.27 -8.88 17.20
CA ILE A 47 -33.27 -9.40 15.83
C ILE A 47 -33.51 -10.92 15.83
N LYS A 48 -34.25 -11.41 14.83
CA LYS A 48 -34.58 -12.83 14.69
C LYS A 48 -33.86 -13.41 13.48
N ASP A 49 -33.26 -14.59 13.65
CA ASP A 49 -32.77 -15.42 12.54
C ASP A 49 -33.98 -15.97 11.78
N SER A 50 -34.18 -15.45 10.57
CA SER A 50 -35.34 -15.77 9.74
C SER A 50 -35.38 -17.24 9.31
N ASN A 51 -34.23 -17.94 9.32
CA ASN A 51 -34.11 -19.31 8.85
C ASN A 51 -34.23 -20.35 9.97
N ASN A 52 -33.76 -20.03 11.18
CA ASN A 52 -33.72 -20.99 12.30
C ASN A 52 -34.59 -20.57 13.50
N GLU A 53 -35.32 -19.46 13.39
CA GLU A 53 -36.22 -18.91 14.40
C GLU A 53 -35.57 -18.60 15.76
N ARG A 54 -34.27 -18.31 15.77
CA ARG A 54 -33.51 -17.97 16.98
C ARG A 54 -33.52 -16.47 17.22
N ASN A 55 -33.57 -16.04 18.48
CA ASN A 55 -33.59 -14.63 18.84
C ASN A 55 -32.20 -14.17 19.31
N TYR A 56 -31.77 -13.00 18.83
CA TYR A 56 -30.52 -12.35 19.19
C TYR A 56 -30.78 -10.86 19.46
N GLU A 57 -29.74 -10.15 19.89
CA GLU A 57 -29.71 -8.69 19.99
C GLU A 57 -28.51 -8.15 19.23
N LEU A 58 -28.70 -6.97 18.64
CA LEU A 58 -27.64 -6.13 18.09
C LEU A 58 -27.35 -4.99 19.07
N TYR A 59 -26.07 -4.78 19.36
CA TYR A 59 -25.55 -3.65 20.14
C TYR A 59 -24.95 -2.67 19.13
N ILE A 60 -25.67 -1.59 18.84
CA ILE A 60 -25.32 -0.63 17.80
C ILE A 60 -24.84 0.65 18.44
N GLU A 61 -23.60 1.03 18.14
CA GLU A 61 -22.99 2.30 18.54
C GLU A 61 -22.75 3.15 17.29
N LEU A 62 -23.19 4.40 17.34
CA LEU A 62 -23.05 5.35 16.24
C LEU A 62 -21.93 6.35 16.57
N PRO A 63 -21.20 6.82 15.56
CA PRO A 63 -20.18 7.84 15.77
C PRO A 63 -20.79 9.16 16.26
N GLU A 64 -20.03 9.95 17.01
CA GLU A 64 -20.53 11.16 17.67
C GLU A 64 -21.15 12.16 16.66
N ASP A 65 -20.52 12.29 15.49
CA ASP A 65 -20.95 13.18 14.40
C ASP A 65 -22.10 12.63 13.55
N TYR A 66 -22.63 11.44 13.86
CA TYR A 66 -23.59 10.75 12.99
C TYR A 66 -24.81 11.62 12.68
N SER A 67 -25.30 12.39 13.65
CA SER A 67 -26.46 13.26 13.47
C SER A 67 -26.18 14.56 12.69
N GLU A 68 -24.91 14.91 12.49
CA GLU A 68 -24.50 16.19 11.91
C GLU A 68 -24.38 16.16 10.38
N ASN A 69 -24.07 15.00 9.80
CA ASN A 69 -23.90 14.84 8.34
C ASN A 69 -24.82 13.76 7.74
N GLU A 70 -25.94 14.20 7.17
CA GLU A 70 -26.93 13.31 6.55
C GLU A 70 -26.46 12.64 5.25
N SER A 71 -25.38 13.12 4.63
CA SER A 71 -24.86 12.59 3.36
C SER A 71 -23.69 11.62 3.52
N LYS A 72 -23.05 11.60 4.70
CA LYS A 72 -21.90 10.74 4.99
C LYS A 72 -22.37 9.30 5.21
N LYS A 73 -21.68 8.38 4.56
CA LYS A 73 -21.79 6.94 4.79
C LYS A 73 -20.62 6.51 5.66
N TYR A 74 -20.87 5.53 6.52
CA TYR A 74 -19.91 5.09 7.53
C TYR A 74 -19.53 3.62 7.31
N PRO A 75 -18.24 3.26 7.44
CA PRO A 75 -17.83 1.87 7.59
C PRO A 75 -18.55 1.22 8.78
N VAL A 76 -18.62 -0.11 8.74
CA VAL A 76 -19.28 -0.88 9.81
C VAL A 76 -18.34 -1.96 10.33
N LEU A 77 -18.10 -1.98 11.64
CA LEU A 77 -17.36 -3.04 12.32
C LEU A 77 -18.35 -3.97 13.03
N TYR A 78 -18.57 -5.13 12.42
CA TYR A 78 -19.36 -6.21 12.97
C TYR A 78 -18.49 -7.09 13.85
N TYR A 79 -18.99 -7.46 15.02
CA TYR A 79 -18.31 -8.38 15.92
C TYR A 79 -19.29 -9.31 16.59
N THR A 80 -18.87 -10.56 16.75
CA THR A 80 -19.63 -11.55 17.53
C THR A 80 -19.09 -11.60 18.96
N ASP A 81 -19.75 -12.35 19.85
CA ASP A 81 -19.50 -12.29 21.30
C ASP A 81 -19.66 -10.86 21.87
N ALA A 82 -20.71 -10.13 21.47
CA ALA A 82 -20.88 -8.70 21.78
C ALA A 82 -20.61 -8.34 23.26
N MET A 83 -21.06 -9.19 24.18
CA MET A 83 -20.95 -8.97 25.62
C MET A 83 -19.55 -9.10 26.20
N TRP A 84 -18.61 -9.63 25.43
CA TRP A 84 -17.20 -9.68 25.82
C TRP A 84 -16.35 -8.65 25.11
N HIS A 85 -16.82 -8.07 24.00
CA HIS A 85 -16.00 -7.21 23.15
C HIS A 85 -16.43 -5.73 23.15
N LEU A 86 -17.70 -5.43 23.46
CA LEU A 86 -18.29 -4.10 23.33
C LEU A 86 -17.45 -2.99 23.99
N GLU A 87 -17.12 -3.13 25.28
CA GLU A 87 -16.41 -2.09 26.04
C GLU A 87 -15.01 -1.80 25.47
N MET A 88 -14.29 -2.84 25.07
CA MET A 88 -12.94 -2.70 24.52
C MET A 88 -12.96 -2.07 23.13
N LEU A 89 -13.90 -2.47 22.27
CA LEU A 89 -14.01 -1.94 20.92
C LEU A 89 -14.52 -0.49 20.92
N SER A 90 -15.59 -0.19 21.68
CA SER A 90 -16.12 1.17 21.86
C SER A 90 -15.02 2.14 22.30
N GLY A 91 -14.30 1.84 23.38
CA GLY A 91 -13.23 2.70 23.86
C GLY A 91 -12.02 2.80 22.92
N SER A 92 -11.75 1.76 22.13
CA SER A 92 -10.66 1.79 21.15
C SER A 92 -11.01 2.63 19.92
N THR A 93 -12.25 2.55 19.44
CA THR A 93 -12.68 3.29 18.24
C THR A 93 -12.86 4.77 18.50
N GLU A 94 -13.34 5.16 19.68
CA GLU A 94 -13.54 6.57 20.06
C GLU A 94 -12.33 7.46 19.74
N PHE A 95 -11.11 6.97 19.96
CA PHE A 95 -9.88 7.75 19.75
C PHE A 95 -9.17 7.49 18.42
N MET A 96 -9.41 6.34 17.78
CA MET A 96 -8.59 5.88 16.65
C MET A 96 -9.39 5.76 15.36
N LEU A 97 -10.72 5.69 15.44
CA LEU A 97 -11.62 5.39 14.33
C LEU A 97 -12.96 6.10 14.55
N GLU A 98 -12.93 7.43 14.56
CA GLU A 98 -14.08 8.31 14.89
C GLU A 98 -15.29 8.11 13.96
N ASP A 99 -15.05 7.64 12.73
CA ASP A 99 -16.08 7.51 11.69
C ASP A 99 -16.49 6.04 11.47
N VAL A 100 -16.94 5.32 12.50
CA VAL A 100 -17.37 3.92 12.35
C VAL A 100 -18.66 3.60 13.11
N ILE A 101 -19.50 2.77 12.51
CA ILE A 101 -20.64 2.15 13.20
C ILE A 101 -20.17 0.81 13.79
N LEU A 102 -20.32 0.63 15.10
CA LEU A 102 -20.08 -0.67 15.74
C LEU A 102 -21.37 -1.48 15.78
N VAL A 103 -21.31 -2.76 15.40
CA VAL A 103 -22.45 -3.69 15.44
C VAL A 103 -22.05 -4.99 16.14
N GLY A 104 -22.36 -5.06 17.43
CA GLY A 104 -22.16 -6.26 18.24
C GLY A 104 -23.32 -7.24 18.13
N ILE A 105 -23.05 -8.47 17.72
CA ILE A 105 -24.03 -9.56 17.65
C ILE A 105 -23.97 -10.38 18.95
N SER A 106 -25.08 -10.45 19.67
CA SER A 106 -25.17 -11.19 20.93
C SER A 106 -25.11 -12.70 20.72
N TRP A 107 -24.94 -13.45 21.81
CA TRP A 107 -25.36 -14.86 21.83
C TRP A 107 -26.88 -14.96 21.73
N GLN A 108 -27.37 -16.12 21.28
CA GLN A 108 -28.79 -16.42 21.25
C GLN A 108 -29.45 -16.18 22.61
N LYS A 109 -30.59 -15.49 22.62
CA LYS A 109 -31.32 -15.04 23.82
C LYS A 109 -32.29 -16.10 24.34
N ASP A 110 -32.80 -16.94 23.46
CA ASP A 110 -33.78 -17.99 23.72
C ASP A 110 -33.16 -19.40 23.72
N VAL A 111 -31.95 -19.53 24.27
CA VAL A 111 -31.29 -20.83 24.49
C VAL A 111 -32.06 -21.65 25.54
N ALA A 112 -32.16 -22.96 25.32
CA ALA A 112 -32.77 -23.89 26.27
C ALA A 112 -32.11 -23.80 27.66
N GLU A 113 -32.94 -23.80 28.71
CA GLU A 113 -32.49 -23.53 30.09
C GLU A 113 -31.44 -24.55 30.60
N ASP A 114 -31.54 -25.80 30.18
CA ASP A 114 -30.56 -26.83 30.53
C ASP A 114 -29.18 -26.59 29.89
N LEU A 115 -29.15 -26.12 28.64
CA LEU A 115 -27.92 -25.67 27.99
C LEU A 115 -27.37 -24.41 28.67
N LYS A 116 -28.24 -23.47 29.04
CA LYS A 116 -27.83 -22.25 29.76
C LYS A 116 -27.23 -22.56 31.13
N GLN A 117 -27.77 -23.52 31.86
CA GLN A 117 -27.21 -23.96 33.15
C GLN A 117 -25.85 -24.65 32.98
N GLN A 118 -25.67 -25.42 31.91
CA GLN A 118 -24.44 -26.18 31.69
C GLN A 118 -23.29 -25.35 31.10
N TYR A 119 -23.59 -24.43 30.17
CA TYR A 119 -22.58 -23.66 29.43
C TYR A 119 -22.68 -22.15 29.62
N GLY A 120 -23.64 -21.66 30.41
CA GLY A 120 -23.92 -20.24 30.57
C GLY A 120 -24.68 -19.64 29.38
N ALA A 121 -24.84 -18.31 29.41
CA ALA A 121 -25.55 -17.56 28.37
C ALA A 121 -24.88 -17.64 26.98
N HIS A 122 -23.62 -18.06 26.91
CA HIS A 122 -22.84 -18.17 25.68
C HIS A 122 -22.91 -19.57 25.03
N ALA A 123 -23.85 -20.43 25.44
CA ALA A 123 -23.93 -21.80 24.92
C ALA A 123 -24.05 -21.88 23.38
N SER A 124 -24.78 -20.93 22.77
CA SER A 124 -24.96 -20.84 21.31
C SER A 124 -23.66 -20.54 20.57
N ARG A 125 -22.66 -19.93 21.22
CA ARG A 125 -21.31 -19.75 20.66
C ARG A 125 -20.74 -21.05 20.09
N PHE A 126 -20.88 -22.14 20.84
CA PHE A 126 -20.35 -23.45 20.45
C PHE A 126 -21.11 -24.09 19.29
N THR A 127 -22.38 -23.72 19.09
CA THR A 127 -23.16 -24.18 17.94
C THR A 127 -22.88 -23.31 16.73
N ASP A 128 -22.99 -22.00 16.91
CA ASP A 128 -23.06 -20.99 15.86
C ASP A 128 -21.73 -20.79 15.16
N TYR A 129 -20.62 -20.92 15.88
CA TYR A 129 -19.28 -20.68 15.30
C TYR A 129 -18.63 -21.97 14.79
N SER A 130 -19.23 -23.12 15.09
CA SER A 130 -18.65 -24.41 14.75
C SER A 130 -18.93 -24.80 13.30
N PHE A 131 -17.87 -25.09 12.56
CA PHE A 131 -17.90 -25.59 11.17
C PHE A 131 -17.55 -27.08 11.06
N TRP A 132 -17.33 -27.75 12.20
CA TRP A 132 -17.15 -29.20 12.30
C TRP A 132 -18.43 -29.87 12.81
N LYS A 133 -18.70 -31.10 12.38
CA LYS A 133 -19.92 -31.86 12.75
C LYS A 133 -19.73 -32.88 13.87
N LYS A 134 -18.53 -32.99 14.44
CA LYS A 134 -18.23 -34.00 15.47
C LYS A 134 -19.05 -33.73 16.72
N SER A 135 -19.84 -34.71 17.17
CA SER A 135 -20.50 -34.65 18.47
C SER A 135 -19.45 -34.68 19.57
N ASN A 136 -19.60 -33.82 20.57
CA ASN A 136 -18.78 -33.92 21.77
C ASN A 136 -19.45 -34.95 22.71
N PRO A 137 -18.78 -36.08 23.04
CA PRO A 137 -19.36 -37.11 23.91
C PRO A 137 -19.78 -36.58 25.27
N ASN A 138 -19.12 -35.52 25.76
CA ASN A 138 -19.43 -34.87 27.04
C ASN A 138 -20.63 -33.91 26.94
N HIS A 139 -21.05 -33.55 25.72
CA HIS A 139 -22.00 -32.48 25.45
C HIS A 139 -22.99 -32.85 24.31
N PRO A 140 -23.80 -33.91 24.46
CA PRO A 140 -24.64 -34.47 23.39
C PRO A 140 -25.80 -33.57 22.95
N LYS A 141 -26.16 -32.55 23.75
CA LYS A 141 -27.24 -31.60 23.45
C LYS A 141 -26.80 -30.39 22.61
N LEU A 142 -25.49 -30.14 22.48
CA LEU A 142 -24.97 -29.06 21.64
C LEU A 142 -24.85 -29.54 20.18
N LYS A 143 -25.53 -28.83 19.26
CA LYS A 143 -25.48 -29.12 17.83
C LYS A 143 -24.35 -28.34 17.17
N PHE A 144 -23.24 -29.02 16.91
CA PHE A 144 -22.12 -28.45 16.15
C PHE A 144 -22.41 -28.38 14.64
N GLY A 145 -21.61 -27.62 13.91
CA GLY A 145 -21.67 -27.48 12.45
C GLY A 145 -22.73 -26.49 11.97
N GLN A 146 -23.04 -25.46 12.77
CA GLN A 146 -24.04 -24.43 12.41
C GLN A 146 -23.43 -23.12 11.87
N ALA A 147 -22.10 -23.04 11.69
CA ALA A 147 -21.42 -21.87 11.11
C ALA A 147 -22.04 -21.36 9.81
N LYS A 148 -22.42 -22.25 8.89
CA LYS A 148 -23.09 -21.86 7.64
C LYS A 148 -24.41 -21.12 7.89
N ASN A 149 -25.20 -21.60 8.85
CA ASN A 149 -26.50 -21.03 9.17
C ASN A 149 -26.35 -19.68 9.88
N HIS A 150 -25.40 -19.58 10.82
CA HIS A 150 -25.13 -18.33 11.50
C HIS A 150 -24.58 -17.26 10.55
N LEU A 151 -23.71 -17.64 9.61
CA LEU A 151 -23.25 -16.73 8.55
C LEU A 151 -24.40 -16.28 7.63
N ALA A 152 -25.34 -17.18 7.31
CA ALA A 152 -26.52 -16.80 6.54
C ALA A 152 -27.40 -15.79 7.30
N PHE A 153 -27.57 -15.96 8.61
CA PHE A 153 -28.23 -14.98 9.48
C PHE A 153 -27.50 -13.63 9.47
N ILE A 154 -26.18 -13.62 9.61
CA ILE A 154 -25.39 -12.38 9.55
C ILE A 154 -25.60 -11.66 8.22
N ARG A 155 -25.53 -12.38 7.10
CA ARG A 155 -25.67 -11.78 5.75
C ARG A 155 -27.08 -11.31 5.45
N ASN A 156 -28.08 -12.17 5.69
CA ASN A 156 -29.43 -11.95 5.19
C ASN A 156 -30.31 -11.15 6.16
N ASP A 157 -30.01 -11.20 7.46
CA ASP A 157 -30.81 -10.53 8.48
C ASP A 157 -30.02 -9.36 9.11
N VAL A 158 -28.80 -9.61 9.62
CA VAL A 158 -28.05 -8.58 10.37
C VAL A 158 -27.55 -7.46 9.45
N ILE A 159 -26.76 -7.78 8.42
CA ILE A 159 -26.19 -6.78 7.51
C ILE A 159 -27.32 -6.03 6.79
N GLN A 160 -28.32 -6.75 6.28
CA GLN A 160 -29.49 -6.14 5.64
C GLN A 160 -30.22 -5.17 6.57
N TYR A 161 -30.48 -5.56 7.83
CA TYR A 161 -31.11 -4.67 8.80
C TYR A 161 -30.27 -3.41 9.04
N VAL A 162 -28.96 -3.53 9.20
CA VAL A 162 -28.10 -2.37 9.45
C VAL A 162 -28.05 -1.44 8.22
N ASP A 163 -27.91 -1.99 7.02
CA ASP A 163 -27.89 -1.21 5.77
C ASP A 163 -29.23 -0.50 5.50
N ASP A 164 -30.36 -1.11 5.87
CA ASP A 164 -31.69 -0.52 5.67
C ASP A 164 -32.03 0.59 6.69
N ASN A 165 -31.39 0.58 7.86
CA ASN A 165 -31.74 1.46 8.98
C ASN A 165 -30.65 2.50 9.31
N TYR A 166 -29.43 2.36 8.78
CA TYR A 166 -28.29 3.23 9.06
C TYR A 166 -27.52 3.60 7.78
N ARG A 167 -26.78 4.71 7.81
CA ARG A 167 -25.98 5.20 6.68
C ARG A 167 -24.67 4.44 6.58
N THR A 168 -24.73 3.23 6.05
CA THR A 168 -23.55 2.37 5.91
C THR A 168 -22.83 2.58 4.57
N ASP A 169 -21.52 2.34 4.59
CA ASP A 169 -20.71 2.11 3.42
C ASP A 169 -20.62 0.58 3.17
N PRO A 170 -21.34 0.05 2.16
CA PRO A 170 -21.38 -1.38 1.92
C PRO A 170 -20.06 -1.96 1.42
N ASP A 171 -19.12 -1.11 0.97
CA ASP A 171 -17.80 -1.49 0.48
C ASP A 171 -16.71 -1.32 1.57
N SER A 172 -17.12 -1.10 2.83
CA SER A 172 -16.19 -1.03 3.97
C SER A 172 -16.77 -1.69 5.22
N ARG A 173 -17.02 -3.00 5.14
CA ARG A 173 -17.44 -3.84 6.27
C ARG A 173 -16.26 -4.58 6.89
N THR A 174 -16.21 -4.61 8.21
CA THR A 174 -15.17 -5.30 8.98
C THR A 174 -15.77 -6.36 9.89
N TYR A 175 -15.15 -7.53 9.96
CA TYR A 175 -15.43 -8.54 10.97
C TYR A 175 -14.35 -8.55 12.04
N PHE A 176 -14.74 -8.50 13.31
CA PHE A 176 -13.87 -8.76 14.46
C PHE A 176 -14.30 -10.02 15.21
N GLY A 177 -13.34 -10.90 15.47
CA GLY A 177 -13.57 -12.06 16.31
C GLY A 177 -12.34 -12.53 17.06
N TYR A 178 -12.56 -12.99 18.30
CA TYR A 178 -11.51 -13.50 19.18
C TYR A 178 -11.76 -14.95 19.58
N SER A 179 -10.71 -15.77 19.65
CA SER A 179 -10.79 -17.19 20.02
C SER A 179 -11.72 -17.95 19.07
N LEU A 180 -12.76 -18.63 19.57
CA LEU A 180 -13.74 -19.35 18.74
C LEU A 180 -14.48 -18.44 17.74
N SER A 181 -14.71 -17.18 18.09
CA SER A 181 -15.25 -16.18 17.15
C SER A 181 -14.23 -15.80 16.06
N GLY A 182 -12.93 -15.81 16.38
CA GLY A 182 -11.85 -15.69 15.39
C GLY A 182 -11.80 -16.89 14.44
N ALA A 183 -12.03 -18.12 14.95
CA ALA A 183 -12.15 -19.31 14.11
C ALA A 183 -13.34 -19.21 13.14
N PHE A 184 -14.47 -18.67 13.60
CA PHE A 184 -15.63 -18.41 12.75
C PHE A 184 -15.31 -17.35 11.68
N GLY A 185 -14.58 -16.29 12.02
CA GLY A 185 -14.07 -15.33 11.03
C GLY A 185 -13.19 -15.99 9.96
N ALA A 186 -12.29 -16.90 10.35
CA ALA A 186 -11.49 -17.68 9.40
C ALA A 186 -12.36 -18.55 8.47
N TYR A 187 -13.44 -19.13 9.01
CA TYR A 187 -14.45 -19.85 8.21
C TYR A 187 -15.19 -18.93 7.23
N ILE A 188 -15.59 -17.72 7.67
CA ILE A 188 -16.28 -16.74 6.81
C ILE A 188 -15.36 -16.36 5.65
N LEU A 189 -14.14 -15.91 5.94
CA LEU A 189 -13.14 -15.52 4.93
C LEU A 189 -12.90 -16.64 3.91
N LEU A 190 -12.83 -17.90 4.35
CA LEU A 190 -12.60 -19.02 3.44
C LEU A 190 -13.83 -19.34 2.56
N THR A 191 -15.05 -19.21 3.10
CA THR A 191 -16.27 -19.72 2.46
C THR A 191 -17.08 -18.67 1.70
N GLN A 192 -17.19 -17.45 2.24
CA GLN A 192 -17.89 -16.31 1.65
C GLN A 192 -17.07 -15.03 1.88
N PRO A 193 -15.90 -14.92 1.22
CA PRO A 193 -15.00 -13.77 1.36
C PRO A 193 -15.62 -12.43 0.91
N ASP A 194 -16.72 -12.46 0.15
CA ASP A 194 -17.51 -11.29 -0.25
C ASP A 194 -18.37 -10.72 0.90
N THR A 195 -18.27 -11.25 2.12
CA THR A 195 -19.08 -10.78 3.26
C THR A 195 -18.49 -9.53 3.90
N PHE A 196 -17.17 -9.47 4.04
CA PHE A 196 -16.47 -8.37 4.71
C PHE A 196 -15.20 -8.03 3.93
N ASP A 197 -14.85 -6.75 3.91
CA ASP A 197 -13.62 -6.25 3.28
C ASP A 197 -12.41 -6.42 4.20
N ASN A 198 -12.65 -6.42 5.52
CA ASN A 198 -11.61 -6.54 6.54
C ASN A 198 -11.93 -7.64 7.57
N TYR A 199 -10.92 -8.40 7.97
CA TYR A 199 -11.04 -9.48 8.95
C TYR A 199 -9.99 -9.30 10.06
N ILE A 200 -10.46 -9.14 11.29
CA ILE A 200 -9.63 -9.15 12.50
C ILE A 200 -9.85 -10.48 13.21
N LEU A 201 -8.83 -11.34 13.18
CA LEU A 201 -8.86 -12.71 13.66
C LEU A 201 -7.88 -12.86 14.84
N GLY A 202 -8.40 -12.67 16.06
CA GLY A 202 -7.63 -12.81 17.30
C GLY A 202 -7.63 -14.26 17.82
N SER A 203 -6.45 -14.80 18.07
CA SER A 203 -6.16 -16.16 18.53
C SER A 203 -7.03 -17.26 17.88
N PRO A 204 -7.21 -17.25 16.53
CA PRO A 204 -8.38 -17.87 15.89
C PRO A 204 -8.30 -19.39 15.77
N LEU A 205 -7.11 -19.97 15.59
CA LEU A 205 -6.97 -21.37 15.19
C LEU A 205 -6.17 -22.19 16.21
N ASN A 206 -6.31 -23.50 16.12
CA ASN A 206 -5.44 -24.48 16.78
C ASN A 206 -5.35 -25.72 15.86
N LYS A 207 -4.45 -26.65 16.17
CA LYS A 207 -4.21 -27.85 15.35
C LYS A 207 -5.47 -28.69 15.09
N GLY A 208 -6.48 -28.64 15.97
CA GLY A 208 -7.72 -29.38 15.81
C GLY A 208 -8.66 -28.80 14.76
N LEU A 209 -8.54 -27.51 14.41
CA LEU A 209 -9.47 -26.82 13.50
C LEU A 209 -8.99 -26.78 12.05
N VAL A 210 -7.67 -26.76 11.82
CA VAL A 210 -7.11 -26.65 10.46
C VAL A 210 -7.54 -27.78 9.51
N PRO A 211 -7.63 -29.06 9.94
CA PRO A 211 -8.09 -30.13 9.05
C PRO A 211 -9.50 -29.89 8.48
N TYR A 212 -10.39 -29.29 9.28
CA TYR A 212 -11.74 -28.95 8.82
C TYR A 212 -11.74 -27.81 7.79
N LEU A 213 -10.91 -26.78 7.99
CA LEU A 213 -10.74 -25.71 7.01
C LEU A 213 -10.11 -26.23 5.70
N SER A 214 -9.13 -27.14 5.79
CA SER A 214 -8.55 -27.79 4.61
C SER A 214 -9.58 -28.63 3.83
N GLU A 215 -10.42 -29.40 4.53
CA GLU A 215 -11.52 -30.14 3.90
C GLU A 215 -12.52 -29.21 3.19
N ILE A 216 -12.87 -28.09 3.83
CA ILE A 216 -13.74 -27.06 3.24
C ILE A 216 -13.08 -26.45 2.01
N ASN A 217 -11.81 -26.04 2.10
CA ASN A 217 -11.06 -25.44 0.99
C ASN A 217 -11.02 -26.37 -0.23
N THR A 218 -10.81 -27.67 0.00
CA THR A 218 -10.78 -28.69 -1.06
C THR A 218 -12.11 -28.79 -1.80
N LYS A 219 -13.24 -28.66 -1.09
CA LYS A 219 -14.58 -28.66 -1.69
C LYS A 219 -14.89 -27.39 -2.47
N LEU A 220 -14.34 -26.25 -2.04
CA LEU A 220 -14.49 -24.95 -2.72
C LEU A 220 -13.60 -24.83 -3.96
N ALA A 221 -12.46 -25.52 -4.00
CA ALA A 221 -11.53 -25.53 -5.13
C ALA A 221 -11.98 -26.40 -6.33
N ALA A 222 -13.06 -27.19 -6.19
CA ALA A 222 -13.64 -27.96 -7.29
C ALA A 222 -14.46 -27.05 -8.23
N PRO A 223 -14.42 -27.26 -9.55
CA PRO A 223 -14.49 -26.18 -10.53
C PRO A 223 -15.90 -25.69 -10.79
N GLU A 224 -16.13 -24.41 -10.53
CA GLU A 224 -16.92 -23.46 -11.34
C GLU A 224 -16.81 -22.09 -10.66
N SER A 225 -15.79 -21.29 -10.98
CA SER A 225 -15.85 -19.87 -10.66
C SER A 225 -15.27 -19.05 -11.80
N ASN A 226 -16.10 -18.14 -12.30
CA ASN A 226 -15.79 -17.19 -13.35
C ASN A 226 -14.47 -16.48 -13.03
N GLU A 227 -13.49 -16.55 -13.92
CA GLU A 227 -12.16 -15.90 -13.82
C GLU A 227 -12.21 -14.36 -13.74
N ASN A 228 -13.40 -13.74 -13.70
CA ASN A 228 -13.57 -12.31 -13.89
C ASN A 228 -13.78 -11.48 -12.60
N ASN A 229 -13.98 -12.10 -11.43
CA ASN A 229 -14.20 -11.37 -10.17
C ASN A 229 -13.24 -11.83 -9.07
N THR A 230 -12.03 -11.27 -9.04
CA THR A 230 -11.13 -11.39 -7.88
C THR A 230 -11.69 -10.54 -6.75
N LEU A 231 -11.84 -11.13 -5.57
CA LEU A 231 -12.25 -10.42 -4.36
C LEU A 231 -11.01 -10.02 -3.56
N HIS A 232 -10.97 -8.78 -3.09
CA HIS A 232 -9.92 -8.29 -2.20
C HIS A 232 -10.38 -8.37 -0.74
N ALA A 233 -9.49 -8.80 0.17
CA ALA A 233 -9.73 -8.64 1.61
C ALA A 233 -8.45 -8.33 2.39
N ASN A 234 -8.57 -7.47 3.40
CA ASN A 234 -7.51 -7.17 4.36
C ASN A 234 -7.67 -8.09 5.59
N VAL A 235 -6.59 -8.70 6.06
CA VAL A 235 -6.66 -9.68 7.17
C VAL A 235 -5.61 -9.35 8.22
N TYR A 236 -6.06 -9.06 9.44
CA TYR A 236 -5.22 -8.93 10.62
C TYR A 236 -5.35 -10.17 11.48
N ILE A 237 -4.27 -10.94 11.60
CA ILE A 237 -4.21 -12.14 12.42
C ILE A 237 -3.25 -11.88 13.57
N ALA A 238 -3.70 -12.11 14.81
CA ALA A 238 -2.83 -11.95 15.97
C ALA A 238 -3.11 -12.96 17.08
N TYR A 239 -2.09 -13.29 17.85
CA TYR A 239 -2.18 -14.19 19.01
C TYR A 239 -1.08 -13.89 20.04
N GLY A 240 -1.25 -14.40 21.26
CA GLY A 240 -0.32 -14.19 22.37
C GLY A 240 1.00 -14.95 22.22
N THR A 241 2.12 -14.36 22.62
CA THR A 241 3.46 -14.99 22.68
C THR A 241 3.53 -16.29 23.49
N LEU A 242 2.60 -16.47 24.44
CA LEU A 242 2.51 -17.66 25.28
C LEU A 242 1.59 -18.74 24.68
N GLU A 243 0.87 -18.45 23.59
CA GLU A 243 0.07 -19.40 22.82
C GLU A 243 0.91 -20.11 21.75
N LYS A 244 1.99 -20.79 22.17
CA LYS A 244 2.99 -21.40 21.27
C LYS A 244 2.41 -22.43 20.29
N GLU A 245 1.22 -22.96 20.58
CA GLU A 245 0.52 -23.90 19.73
C GLU A 245 -0.17 -23.26 18.51
N LYS A 246 -0.10 -21.93 18.36
CA LYS A 246 -0.78 -21.15 17.32
C LYS A 246 0.04 -20.99 16.04
N ASP A 247 1.36 -20.91 16.12
CA ASP A 247 2.26 -20.60 14.99
C ASP A 247 1.95 -21.49 13.76
N GLU A 248 2.05 -22.81 13.93
CA GLU A 248 1.86 -23.79 12.85
C GLU A 248 0.43 -23.77 12.27
N PRO A 249 -0.65 -23.79 13.08
CA PRO A 249 -2.01 -23.64 12.56
C PRO A 249 -2.29 -22.36 11.76
N ILE A 250 -1.69 -21.23 12.15
CA ILE A 250 -1.87 -19.96 11.45
C ILE A 250 -1.13 -19.98 10.11
N ASP A 251 0.11 -20.48 10.08
CA ASP A 251 0.87 -20.64 8.85
C ASP A 251 0.18 -21.60 7.86
N GLU A 252 -0.41 -22.69 8.35
CA GLU A 252 -1.19 -23.61 7.52
C GLU A 252 -2.44 -22.94 6.95
N PHE A 253 -3.13 -22.12 7.74
CA PHE A 253 -4.30 -21.38 7.26
C PHE A 253 -3.94 -20.34 6.21
N ILE A 254 -2.85 -19.59 6.39
CA ILE A 254 -2.36 -18.63 5.38
C ILE A 254 -2.06 -19.37 4.06
N LYS A 255 -1.42 -20.54 4.11
CA LYS A 255 -1.19 -21.37 2.90
C LYS A 255 -2.49 -21.85 2.25
N LEU A 256 -3.53 -22.14 3.03
CA LEU A 256 -4.85 -22.48 2.49
C LEU A 256 -5.47 -21.29 1.75
N LEU A 257 -5.34 -20.08 2.30
CA LEU A 257 -5.81 -18.85 1.66
C LEU A 257 -5.05 -18.55 0.36
N ASP A 258 -3.72 -18.64 0.36
CA ASP A 258 -2.88 -18.42 -0.83
C ASP A 258 -3.21 -19.36 -1.99
N SER A 259 -3.79 -20.53 -1.71
CA SER A 259 -4.22 -21.49 -2.74
C SER A 259 -5.47 -21.05 -3.51
N ARG A 260 -6.17 -19.99 -3.07
CA ARG A 260 -7.41 -19.50 -3.66
C ARG A 260 -7.13 -18.44 -4.73
N LYS A 261 -7.22 -18.84 -6.00
CA LYS A 261 -6.95 -17.96 -7.16
C LYS A 261 -7.90 -16.76 -7.28
N ASN A 262 -9.09 -16.81 -6.69
CA ASN A 262 -10.09 -15.74 -6.77
C ASN A 262 -10.05 -14.78 -5.58
N LEU A 263 -9.03 -14.89 -4.71
CA LEU A 263 -8.82 -14.01 -3.57
C LEU A 263 -7.47 -13.30 -3.69
N ASP A 264 -7.51 -11.97 -3.69
CA ASP A 264 -6.35 -11.12 -3.45
C ASP A 264 -6.38 -10.72 -1.97
N LEU A 265 -5.33 -11.03 -1.21
CA LEU A 265 -5.34 -10.87 0.24
C LEU A 265 -4.15 -10.04 0.70
N SER A 266 -4.42 -9.07 1.57
CA SER A 266 -3.38 -8.33 2.30
C SER A 266 -3.38 -8.81 3.75
N ILE A 267 -2.45 -9.71 4.10
CA ILE A 267 -2.38 -10.35 5.43
C ILE A 267 -1.30 -9.70 6.29
N GLN A 268 -1.68 -9.21 7.47
CA GLN A 268 -0.76 -8.83 8.54
C GLN A 268 -0.85 -9.84 9.69
N ASN A 269 0.28 -10.48 10.01
CA ASN A 269 0.40 -11.43 11.12
C ASN A 269 1.21 -10.81 12.26
N LYS A 270 0.69 -10.82 13.49
CA LYS A 270 1.31 -10.21 14.67
C LYS A 270 1.30 -11.16 15.86
N VAL A 271 2.46 -11.30 16.51
CA VAL A 271 2.56 -11.99 17.80
C VAL A 271 2.64 -10.93 18.90
N ILE A 272 1.69 -10.97 19.83
CA ILE A 272 1.48 -9.96 20.86
C ILE A 272 1.92 -10.50 22.21
N GLU A 273 2.60 -9.70 23.03
CA GLU A 273 3.00 -10.13 24.37
C GLU A 273 1.78 -10.57 25.21
N GLY A 274 1.86 -11.74 25.86
CA GLY A 274 0.78 -12.29 26.68
C GLY A 274 0.36 -13.71 26.33
N ASP A 275 -0.60 -14.21 27.10
CA ASP A 275 -1.36 -15.46 26.89
C ASP A 275 -2.74 -15.18 26.25
N HIS A 276 -3.55 -16.23 26.12
CA HIS A 276 -4.88 -16.14 25.49
C HIS A 276 -5.82 -15.11 26.15
N GLN A 277 -5.64 -14.77 27.44
CA GLN A 277 -6.51 -13.81 28.12
C GLN A 277 -5.92 -12.40 28.07
N THR A 278 -4.62 -12.30 28.36
CA THR A 278 -3.90 -11.02 28.44
C THR A 278 -3.60 -10.42 27.07
N ALA A 279 -3.54 -11.22 26.00
CA ALA A 279 -3.36 -10.74 24.64
C ALA A 279 -4.63 -10.08 24.06
N PHE A 280 -5.84 -10.43 24.53
CA PHE A 280 -7.10 -9.92 23.95
C PHE A 280 -7.18 -8.39 23.92
N PRO A 281 -7.00 -7.67 25.05
CA PRO A 281 -7.08 -6.20 25.05
C PRO A 281 -6.09 -5.56 24.08
N MET A 282 -4.85 -6.06 24.04
CA MET A 282 -3.82 -5.54 23.17
C MET A 282 -4.15 -5.80 21.69
N ILE A 283 -4.67 -6.98 21.36
CA ILE A 283 -5.10 -7.32 20.00
C ILE A 283 -6.25 -6.43 19.57
N ALA A 284 -7.25 -6.20 20.42
CA ALA A 284 -8.37 -5.32 20.12
C ALA A 284 -7.89 -3.90 19.76
N VAL A 285 -7.10 -3.28 20.64
CA VAL A 285 -6.55 -1.92 20.42
C VAL A 285 -5.69 -1.85 19.15
N GLN A 286 -4.73 -2.75 18.99
CA GLN A 286 -3.83 -2.72 17.82
C GLN A 286 -4.57 -3.00 16.51
N SER A 287 -5.59 -3.85 16.53
CA SER A 287 -6.39 -4.14 15.35
C SER A 287 -7.29 -2.97 14.91
N VAL A 288 -7.79 -2.17 15.85
CA VAL A 288 -8.53 -0.93 15.53
C VAL A 288 -7.58 0.11 14.94
N ALA A 289 -6.37 0.26 15.49
CA ALA A 289 -5.34 1.13 14.91
C ALA A 289 -4.97 0.69 13.47
N TRP A 290 -4.85 -0.62 13.25
CA TRP A 290 -4.64 -1.18 11.91
C TRP A 290 -5.82 -0.84 10.98
N LEU A 291 -7.06 -1.07 11.41
CA LEU A 291 -8.25 -0.77 10.61
C LEU A 291 -8.34 0.71 10.22
N SER A 292 -8.02 1.62 11.14
CA SER A 292 -7.93 3.06 10.86
C SER A 292 -6.94 3.38 9.72
N SER A 293 -5.81 2.68 9.66
CA SER A 293 -4.83 2.84 8.58
C SER A 293 -5.30 2.37 7.19
N LEU A 294 -6.31 1.49 7.14
CA LEU A 294 -6.97 1.03 5.90
C LEU A 294 -7.92 2.07 5.33
N MET A 295 -8.37 2.99 6.19
CA MET A 295 -9.34 4.02 5.85
C MET A 295 -8.65 5.35 5.53
N SER A 296 -7.49 5.59 6.14
CA SER A 296 -6.72 6.80 5.91
C SER A 296 -5.92 6.74 4.63
N HIS A 297 -6.16 7.70 3.75
CA HIS A 297 -5.36 7.98 2.56
C HIS A 297 -4.03 8.71 2.87
N VAL A 298 -3.78 9.00 4.16
CA VAL A 298 -2.52 9.49 4.71
C VAL A 298 -1.97 8.43 5.66
N SER A 299 -0.73 7.98 5.44
CA SER A 299 -0.05 7.07 6.36
C SER A 299 0.19 7.77 7.71
N SER A 300 -0.07 7.07 8.82
CA SER A 300 0.25 7.53 10.17
C SER A 300 1.75 7.45 10.50
N ASP A 301 2.49 6.61 9.77
CA ASP A 301 3.93 6.42 9.93
C ASP A 301 4.64 6.57 8.58
N ASN A 302 5.62 7.48 8.53
CA ASN A 302 6.39 7.77 7.32
C ASN A 302 7.57 6.78 7.13
N GLU A 303 7.87 5.92 8.10
CA GLU A 303 8.98 4.96 8.05
C GLU A 303 8.57 3.56 7.58
N VAL A 304 7.28 3.27 7.46
CA VAL A 304 6.78 1.96 7.02
C VAL A 304 7.10 1.74 5.53
N SER A 305 7.64 0.57 5.20
CA SER A 305 7.87 0.16 3.82
C SER A 305 6.55 0.15 3.05
N PHE A 306 6.55 0.66 1.80
CA PHE A 306 5.40 0.59 0.91
C PHE A 306 4.77 -0.81 0.86
N TRP A 307 5.59 -1.87 0.87
CA TRP A 307 5.12 -3.25 0.79
C TRP A 307 4.42 -3.74 2.06
N ASP A 308 4.63 -3.06 3.19
CA ASP A 308 4.00 -3.38 4.47
C ASP A 308 2.73 -2.56 4.71
N ILE A 309 2.47 -1.54 3.87
CA ILE A 309 1.24 -0.75 3.91
C ILE A 309 0.08 -1.62 3.45
N PRO A 310 -1.01 -1.70 4.23
CA PRO A 310 -2.17 -2.46 3.82
C PRO A 310 -3.00 -1.72 2.75
N TYR A 311 -3.82 -2.48 2.02
CA TYR A 311 -4.65 -1.88 0.97
C TYR A 311 -5.75 -1.00 1.58
N LEU A 312 -6.08 0.10 0.90
CA LEU A 312 -7.23 0.93 1.24
C LEU A 312 -8.54 0.17 1.05
N ASN A 313 -9.50 0.40 1.94
CA ASN A 313 -10.85 -0.15 1.80
C ASN A 313 -11.61 0.48 0.63
N ASN A 314 -11.31 1.74 0.32
CA ASN A 314 -11.93 2.50 -0.75
C ASN A 314 -10.90 3.35 -1.47
N ALA A 315 -11.15 3.67 -2.74
CA ALA A 315 -10.41 4.70 -3.42
C ALA A 315 -10.59 6.04 -2.69
N PHE A 316 -9.49 6.70 -2.34
CA PHE A 316 -9.57 8.14 -2.09
C PHE A 316 -9.63 8.84 -3.42
N VAL A 317 -10.59 9.77 -3.58
CA VAL A 317 -10.73 10.55 -4.81
C VAL A 317 -11.07 11.98 -4.46
N SER A 318 -10.26 12.93 -4.95
CA SER A 318 -10.55 14.36 -4.87
C SER A 318 -10.52 15.00 -6.25
N THR A 319 -11.60 15.73 -6.56
CA THR A 319 -11.70 16.62 -7.73
C THR A 319 -11.44 18.09 -7.36
N THR A 320 -11.06 18.35 -6.12
CA THR A 320 -10.62 19.65 -5.62
C THR A 320 -9.54 19.40 -4.56
N PRO A 321 -8.32 19.02 -4.99
CA PRO A 321 -7.22 18.67 -4.10
C PRO A 321 -6.94 19.75 -3.05
N GLU A 322 -6.55 19.34 -1.86
CA GLU A 322 -6.22 20.25 -0.77
C GLU A 322 -4.82 20.88 -0.95
N ASP A 323 -4.69 22.16 -0.61
CA ASP A 323 -3.38 22.80 -0.48
C ASP A 323 -2.70 22.35 0.82
N ARG A 324 -1.75 21.44 0.68
CA ARG A 324 -1.00 20.83 1.79
C ARG A 324 0.30 21.56 2.11
N LYS A 325 0.52 22.76 1.54
CA LYS A 325 1.76 23.54 1.69
C LYS A 325 3.01 22.77 1.25
N ASP A 326 2.83 21.85 0.31
CA ASP A 326 3.89 21.01 -0.28
C ASP A 326 4.53 21.64 -1.52
N GLY A 327 4.19 22.90 -1.83
CA GLY A 327 4.70 23.63 -2.99
C GLY A 327 3.94 23.37 -4.29
N ILE A 328 2.83 22.61 -4.25
CA ILE A 328 1.96 22.39 -5.41
C ILE A 328 0.77 23.34 -5.34
N SER A 329 0.51 24.09 -6.41
CA SER A 329 -0.74 24.85 -6.54
C SER A 329 -1.89 23.90 -6.87
N VAL A 330 -3.05 24.10 -6.24
CA VAL A 330 -4.26 23.27 -6.45
C VAL A 330 -5.39 24.07 -7.11
N ASP A 331 -6.31 23.38 -7.77
CA ASP A 331 -7.55 23.94 -8.32
C ASP A 331 -8.65 22.86 -8.39
N THR A 332 -9.86 23.23 -8.81
CA THR A 332 -10.94 22.28 -9.07
C THR A 332 -10.86 21.73 -10.50
N LEU A 333 -11.11 20.42 -10.65
CA LEU A 333 -11.27 19.77 -11.96
C LEU A 333 -12.43 20.40 -12.74
N THR A 334 -12.09 21.23 -13.73
CA THR A 334 -13.03 21.98 -14.58
C THR A 334 -13.04 21.40 -16.00
N VAL A 335 -13.81 20.32 -16.18
CA VAL A 335 -14.09 19.66 -17.48
C VAL A 335 -15.61 19.49 -17.65
N SER A 336 -16.07 18.98 -18.80
CA SER A 336 -17.51 18.71 -18.98
C SER A 336 -18.03 17.70 -17.96
N SER A 337 -19.33 17.74 -17.63
CA SER A 337 -19.93 16.80 -16.67
C SER A 337 -19.75 15.33 -17.09
N ASN A 338 -19.78 15.05 -18.39
CA ASN A 338 -19.56 13.70 -18.92
C ASN A 338 -18.11 13.25 -18.74
N ASP A 339 -17.15 14.12 -19.02
CA ASP A 339 -15.72 13.82 -18.87
C ASP A 339 -15.35 13.67 -17.39
N ARG A 340 -15.90 14.52 -16.52
CA ARG A 340 -15.72 14.39 -15.06
C ARG A 340 -16.21 13.04 -14.58
N LYS A 341 -17.40 12.61 -15.02
CA LYS A 341 -17.95 11.29 -14.70
C LYS A 341 -17.06 10.17 -15.25
N ALA A 342 -16.52 10.31 -16.45
CA ALA A 342 -15.63 9.31 -17.04
C ALA A 342 -14.31 9.17 -16.27
N ILE A 343 -13.73 10.27 -15.80
CA ILE A 343 -12.52 10.24 -14.96
C ILE A 343 -12.80 9.58 -13.60
N LEU A 344 -13.92 9.92 -12.95
CA LEU A 344 -14.34 9.29 -11.69
C LEU A 344 -14.61 7.79 -11.86
N ASN A 345 -15.28 7.39 -12.95
CA ASN A 345 -15.49 5.99 -13.27
C ASN A 345 -14.16 5.26 -13.52
N LEU A 346 -13.23 5.85 -14.27
CA LEU A 346 -11.91 5.25 -14.47
C LEU A 346 -11.16 5.08 -13.14
N SER A 347 -11.26 6.06 -12.24
CA SER A 347 -10.68 5.97 -10.89
C SER A 347 -11.24 4.77 -10.13
N GLN A 348 -12.56 4.57 -10.17
CA GLN A 348 -13.19 3.40 -9.57
C GLN A 348 -12.75 2.10 -10.26
N GLU A 349 -12.70 2.05 -11.59
CA GLU A 349 -12.28 0.86 -12.33
C GLU A 349 -10.82 0.47 -12.05
N ILE A 350 -9.94 1.45 -11.78
CA ILE A 350 -8.57 1.21 -11.33
C ILE A 350 -8.58 0.58 -9.93
N PHE A 351 -9.37 1.12 -9.00
CA PHE A 351 -9.52 0.56 -7.66
C PHE A 351 -10.04 -0.88 -7.69
N ASP A 352 -11.08 -1.13 -8.50
CA ASP A 352 -11.66 -2.46 -8.74
C ASP A 352 -10.68 -3.44 -9.44
N GLY A 353 -9.49 -2.99 -9.84
CA GLY A 353 -8.47 -3.82 -10.49
C GLY A 353 -8.72 -4.13 -11.97
N LYS A 354 -9.70 -3.50 -12.64
CA LYS A 354 -10.08 -3.80 -14.04
C LYS A 354 -8.99 -3.47 -15.05
N HIS A 355 -8.07 -2.56 -14.70
CA HIS A 355 -7.00 -2.09 -15.60
C HIS A 355 -5.59 -2.52 -15.16
N GLY A 356 -5.48 -3.30 -14.09
CA GLY A 356 -4.22 -3.68 -13.45
C GLY A 356 -4.07 -3.11 -12.04
N SER A 357 -2.91 -3.33 -11.43
CA SER A 357 -2.61 -2.88 -10.06
C SER A 357 -1.88 -1.54 -10.01
N TYR A 358 -2.65 -0.47 -9.78
CA TYR A 358 -2.10 0.88 -9.55
C TYR A 358 -2.50 1.40 -8.17
N ASP A 359 -1.69 2.33 -7.67
CA ASP A 359 -1.76 2.87 -6.32
C ASP A 359 -2.09 4.37 -6.31
N ALA A 360 -1.87 5.07 -7.42
CA ALA A 360 -2.23 6.48 -7.54
C ALA A 360 -2.50 6.92 -8.98
N LEU A 361 -3.40 7.90 -9.15
CA LEU A 361 -3.62 8.66 -10.37
C LEU A 361 -3.79 10.14 -10.03
N LEU A 362 -2.94 11.00 -10.56
CA LEU A 362 -2.99 12.44 -10.35
C LEU A 362 -3.01 13.18 -11.69
N ILE A 363 -3.74 14.30 -11.75
CA ILE A 363 -3.84 15.14 -12.94
C ILE A 363 -3.56 16.60 -12.56
N SER A 364 -2.57 17.19 -13.20
CA SER A 364 -2.25 18.61 -13.16
C SER A 364 -2.61 19.25 -14.50
N HIS A 365 -3.39 20.32 -14.46
CA HIS A 365 -3.78 21.10 -15.64
C HIS A 365 -3.47 22.58 -15.40
N LYS A 366 -2.78 23.22 -16.35
CA LYS A 366 -2.27 24.60 -16.23
C LYS A 366 -1.42 24.80 -14.97
N ASN A 367 -0.51 23.85 -14.72
CA ASN A 367 0.42 23.86 -13.60
C ASN A 367 -0.24 23.81 -12.21
N LYS A 368 -1.49 23.36 -12.12
CA LYS A 368 -2.22 23.15 -10.87
C LYS A 368 -2.71 21.72 -10.77
N LEU A 369 -2.56 21.09 -9.61
CA LEU A 369 -3.16 19.79 -9.32
C LEU A 369 -4.69 19.95 -9.20
N VAL A 370 -5.43 19.29 -10.09
CA VAL A 370 -6.90 19.42 -10.18
C VAL A 370 -7.63 18.13 -9.83
N PHE A 371 -6.92 17.00 -9.84
CA PHE A 371 -7.46 15.70 -9.48
C PHE A 371 -6.36 14.86 -8.82
N GLU A 372 -6.69 14.18 -7.74
CA GLU A 372 -5.84 13.13 -7.16
C GLU A 372 -6.69 11.99 -6.63
N SER A 373 -6.18 10.79 -6.80
CA SER A 373 -6.78 9.58 -6.26
C SER A 373 -5.71 8.57 -5.87
N TYR A 374 -5.97 7.86 -4.76
CA TYR A 374 -5.08 6.83 -4.22
C TYR A 374 -5.86 5.54 -4.01
N TYR A 375 -5.21 4.43 -4.29
CA TYR A 375 -5.78 3.08 -4.30
C TYR A 375 -4.82 2.12 -3.62
N LYS A 376 -5.32 0.93 -3.26
CA LYS A 376 -4.47 -0.16 -2.74
C LYS A 376 -3.47 0.36 -1.69
N LYS A 377 -2.16 0.26 -1.93
CA LYS A 377 -1.14 0.67 -0.96
C LYS A 377 -0.75 2.14 -1.07
N GLY A 378 -1.25 2.87 -2.06
CA GLY A 378 -0.98 4.30 -2.25
C GLY A 378 -1.45 5.15 -1.07
N ARG A 379 -0.64 6.14 -0.71
CA ARG A 379 -0.99 7.19 0.26
C ARG A 379 -0.43 8.52 -0.24
N ILE A 380 -1.06 9.63 0.16
CA ILE A 380 -0.63 10.99 -0.17
C ILE A 380 0.85 11.22 0.20
N ASN A 381 1.26 10.76 1.39
CA ASN A 381 2.57 11.01 2.00
C ASN A 381 3.55 9.83 1.91
N LEU A 382 3.30 8.85 1.03
CA LEU A 382 4.13 7.64 0.94
C LEU A 382 4.93 7.61 -0.37
N PRO A 383 6.27 7.52 -0.31
CA PRO A 383 7.09 7.38 -1.50
C PRO A 383 6.86 6.03 -2.19
N HIS A 384 6.59 6.06 -3.51
CA HIS A 384 6.43 4.87 -4.33
C HIS A 384 7.69 4.62 -5.15
N GLY A 385 8.13 3.37 -5.27
CA GLY A 385 9.27 2.99 -6.11
C GLY A 385 9.03 3.34 -7.59
N GLN A 386 9.98 4.05 -8.20
CA GLN A 386 9.83 4.65 -9.53
C GLN A 386 10.38 3.78 -10.68
N ALA A 387 11.02 2.67 -10.36
CA ALA A 387 11.65 1.77 -11.33
C ALA A 387 12.43 2.56 -12.40
N SER A 388 12.25 2.25 -13.69
CA SER A 388 12.98 2.90 -14.77
C SER A 388 12.66 4.39 -15.01
N ALA A 389 11.62 4.96 -14.39
CA ALA A 389 11.35 6.40 -14.51
C ALA A 389 12.51 7.25 -13.95
N VAL A 390 13.34 6.69 -13.07
CA VAL A 390 14.56 7.33 -12.54
C VAL A 390 15.53 7.78 -13.63
N LYS A 391 15.56 7.12 -14.80
CA LYS A 391 16.40 7.56 -15.93
C LYS A 391 16.03 8.97 -16.39
N ALA A 392 14.74 9.28 -16.40
CA ALA A 392 14.25 10.62 -16.73
C ALA A 392 14.70 11.65 -15.67
N TYR A 393 14.78 11.26 -14.40
CA TYR A 393 15.29 12.13 -13.33
C TYR A 393 16.79 12.37 -13.48
N THR A 394 17.58 11.33 -13.77
CA THR A 394 19.01 11.46 -14.10
C THR A 394 19.22 12.42 -15.28
N SER A 395 18.34 12.39 -16.29
CA SER A 395 18.34 13.34 -17.41
C SER A 395 18.10 14.78 -16.94
N LEU A 396 17.13 15.01 -16.04
CA LEU A 396 16.92 16.33 -15.42
C LEU A 396 18.14 16.81 -14.63
N VAL A 397 18.80 15.93 -13.87
CA VAL A 397 20.02 16.27 -13.11
C VAL A 397 21.15 16.72 -14.06
N LEU A 398 21.35 16.02 -15.19
CA LEU A 398 22.31 16.45 -16.21
C LEU A 398 21.94 17.81 -16.80
N GLY A 399 20.65 18.03 -17.08
CA GLY A 399 20.15 19.31 -17.56
C GLY A 399 20.35 20.46 -16.56
N ARG A 400 20.30 20.18 -15.25
CA ARG A 400 20.64 21.13 -14.18
C ARG A 400 22.14 21.45 -14.21
N ALA A 401 23.00 20.44 -14.35
CA ALA A 401 24.44 20.65 -14.46
C ALA A 401 24.81 21.52 -15.68
N ILE A 402 24.11 21.33 -16.81
CA ILE A 402 24.25 22.20 -17.99
C ILE A 402 23.78 23.62 -17.70
N GLN A 403 22.61 23.78 -17.06
CA GLN A 403 22.09 25.10 -16.71
C GLN A 403 23.04 25.90 -15.80
N MET A 404 23.75 25.21 -14.91
CA MET A 404 24.73 25.82 -14.00
C MET A 404 26.12 26.01 -14.62
N GLY A 405 26.32 25.59 -15.88
CA GLY A 405 27.58 25.76 -16.61
C GLY A 405 28.67 24.74 -16.28
N TYR A 406 28.36 23.65 -15.57
CA TYR A 406 29.31 22.54 -15.35
C TYR A 406 29.51 21.69 -16.61
N LEU A 407 28.53 21.73 -17.52
CA LEU A 407 28.59 21.18 -18.86
C LEU A 407 27.93 22.16 -19.84
N SER A 408 28.27 22.04 -21.11
CA SER A 408 27.62 22.73 -22.22
C SER A 408 26.84 21.76 -23.11
N MET A 409 26.01 22.29 -24.01
CA MET A 409 25.34 21.45 -25.01
C MET A 409 26.33 20.78 -25.98
N GLU A 410 27.49 21.38 -26.22
CA GLU A 410 28.55 20.81 -27.06
C GLU A 410 29.20 19.59 -26.40
N ASP A 411 29.32 19.59 -25.07
CA ASP A 411 29.89 18.51 -24.28
C ASP A 411 29.12 17.19 -24.45
N LEU A 412 27.83 17.24 -24.82
CA LEU A 412 27.03 16.05 -25.10
C LEU A 412 27.65 15.16 -26.20
N ASN A 413 28.41 15.75 -27.12
CA ASN A 413 29.01 15.03 -28.24
C ASN A 413 30.49 14.68 -28.03
N LYS A 414 31.10 15.07 -26.90
CA LYS A 414 32.47 14.69 -26.57
C LYS A 414 32.54 13.23 -26.13
N PRO A 415 33.69 12.55 -26.32
CA PRO A 415 33.94 11.25 -25.72
C PRO A 415 33.68 11.30 -24.21
N LEU A 416 32.84 10.41 -23.70
CA LEU A 416 32.41 10.39 -22.30
C LEU A 416 33.60 10.26 -21.35
N ILE A 417 34.59 9.44 -21.74
CA ILE A 417 35.83 9.26 -20.97
C ILE A 417 36.65 10.54 -20.83
N SER A 418 36.43 11.57 -21.66
CA SER A 418 37.15 12.86 -21.54
C SER A 418 36.76 13.66 -20.30
N PHE A 419 35.63 13.33 -19.65
CA PHE A 419 35.20 13.92 -18.38
C PHE A 419 35.73 13.15 -17.16
N LEU A 420 36.31 11.96 -17.36
CA LEU A 420 36.68 11.03 -16.30
C LEU A 420 38.21 10.98 -16.13
N LYS A 421 38.70 11.39 -14.97
CA LYS A 421 40.15 11.54 -14.69
C LYS A 421 40.84 10.24 -14.26
N ASP A 422 40.09 9.29 -13.72
CA ASP A 422 40.60 8.06 -13.12
C ASP A 422 40.44 6.83 -14.04
N ILE A 423 40.35 7.07 -15.35
CA ILE A 423 40.28 6.04 -16.38
C ILE A 423 41.68 5.78 -16.94
N ASN A 424 42.08 4.52 -17.02
CA ASN A 424 43.31 4.12 -17.69
C ASN A 424 43.02 3.79 -19.17
N PRO A 425 43.41 4.66 -20.13
CA PRO A 425 43.11 4.49 -21.54
C PRO A 425 43.84 3.31 -22.21
N GLU A 426 44.88 2.75 -21.59
CA GLU A 426 45.59 1.58 -22.13
C GLU A 426 44.83 0.27 -21.91
N LYS A 427 43.86 0.27 -20.98
CA LYS A 427 43.10 -0.92 -20.58
C LYS A 427 41.67 -0.95 -21.12
N ILE A 428 41.18 0.13 -21.72
CA ILE A 428 39.82 0.20 -22.24
C ILE A 428 39.70 -0.48 -23.61
N THR A 429 38.53 -1.03 -23.90
CA THR A 429 38.23 -1.67 -25.17
C THR A 429 38.35 -0.69 -26.35
N LYS A 430 38.71 -1.22 -27.52
CA LYS A 430 38.85 -0.42 -28.75
C LYS A 430 37.51 0.23 -29.10
N GLY A 431 37.51 1.53 -29.40
CA GLY A 431 36.32 2.27 -29.76
C GLY A 431 35.60 2.92 -28.57
N ALA A 432 36.09 2.76 -27.34
CA ALA A 432 35.51 3.39 -26.14
C ALA A 432 35.38 4.92 -26.28
N GLU A 433 36.27 5.57 -27.03
CA GLU A 433 36.23 7.00 -27.34
C GLU A 433 34.99 7.43 -28.15
N LYS A 434 34.27 6.48 -28.76
CA LYS A 434 33.03 6.73 -29.52
C LYS A 434 31.79 6.80 -28.64
N ILE A 435 31.90 6.42 -27.37
CA ILE A 435 30.81 6.56 -26.41
C ILE A 435 30.78 8.03 -25.99
N THR A 436 29.73 8.76 -26.37
CA THR A 436 29.49 10.14 -25.93
C THR A 436 28.34 10.19 -24.93
N LEU A 437 28.16 11.31 -24.24
CA LEU A 437 26.97 11.54 -23.39
C LEU A 437 25.68 11.40 -24.20
N HIS A 438 25.63 11.96 -25.42
CA HIS A 438 24.53 11.80 -26.36
C HIS A 438 24.23 10.32 -26.64
N LYS A 439 25.26 9.51 -26.89
CA LYS A 439 25.10 8.06 -27.13
C LYS A 439 24.61 7.34 -25.88
N ALA A 440 25.10 7.68 -24.69
CA ALA A 440 24.61 7.09 -23.44
C ALA A 440 23.14 7.44 -23.19
N LEU A 441 22.78 8.73 -23.27
CA LEU A 441 21.41 9.22 -23.04
C LEU A 441 20.37 8.64 -24.01
N THR A 442 20.81 8.25 -25.20
CA THR A 442 19.94 7.65 -26.25
C THR A 442 19.99 6.12 -26.27
N MET A 443 20.62 5.46 -25.29
CA MET A 443 20.79 3.99 -25.22
C MET A 443 21.65 3.37 -26.35
N HIS A 444 22.64 4.12 -26.87
CA HIS A 444 23.58 3.72 -27.92
C HIS A 444 25.03 3.58 -27.41
N GLY A 445 25.25 3.38 -26.11
CA GLY A 445 26.61 3.21 -25.57
C GLY A 445 27.37 2.01 -26.17
N GLY A 446 26.65 0.98 -26.62
CA GLY A 446 27.23 -0.17 -27.33
C GLY A 446 28.08 -1.12 -26.49
N LEU A 447 28.04 -0.96 -25.16
CA LEU A 447 28.66 -1.89 -24.21
C LEU A 447 28.04 -3.28 -24.35
N ASN A 448 28.89 -4.29 -24.49
CA ASN A 448 28.47 -5.67 -24.57
C ASN A 448 29.40 -6.54 -23.72
N ILE A 449 28.87 -7.05 -22.61
CA ILE A 449 29.60 -7.87 -21.64
C ILE A 449 28.75 -9.12 -21.40
N ASP A 450 29.38 -10.29 -21.47
CA ASP A 450 28.71 -11.54 -21.14
C ASP A 450 28.13 -11.50 -19.71
N ARG A 451 26.87 -11.92 -19.56
CA ARG A 451 26.14 -11.84 -18.28
C ARG A 451 26.74 -12.73 -17.21
N GLY A 452 27.26 -13.90 -17.57
CA GLY A 452 27.93 -14.81 -16.65
C GLY A 452 29.24 -14.21 -16.13
N LYS A 453 30.05 -13.65 -17.04
CA LYS A 453 31.29 -12.93 -16.68
C LYS A 453 30.99 -11.72 -15.79
N TRP A 454 29.97 -10.93 -16.14
CA TRP A 454 29.60 -9.74 -15.36
C TRP A 454 29.22 -10.09 -13.91
N LYS A 455 28.49 -11.19 -13.69
CA LYS A 455 28.14 -11.67 -12.34
C LYS A 455 29.34 -12.00 -11.46
N GLU A 456 30.44 -12.44 -12.06
CA GLU A 456 31.68 -12.70 -11.30
C GLU A 456 32.45 -11.40 -11.03
N ILE A 457 32.49 -10.49 -12.01
CA ILE A 457 33.13 -9.17 -11.89
C ILE A 457 32.44 -8.33 -10.81
N GLU A 458 31.10 -8.33 -10.75
CA GLU A 458 30.33 -7.48 -9.83
C GLU A 458 30.46 -7.88 -8.35
N LYS A 459 31.11 -9.00 -8.04
CA LYS A 459 31.45 -9.39 -6.66
C LYS A 459 32.59 -8.55 -6.09
N ASP A 460 33.46 -7.99 -6.92
CA ASP A 460 34.54 -7.10 -6.49
C ASP A 460 34.04 -5.66 -6.32
N SER A 461 33.28 -5.44 -5.24
CA SER A 461 32.70 -4.13 -4.94
C SER A 461 33.74 -3.02 -4.71
N THR A 462 35.00 -3.35 -4.40
CA THR A 462 36.08 -2.38 -4.20
C THR A 462 36.52 -1.79 -5.53
N ARG A 463 36.75 -2.65 -6.53
CA ARG A 463 37.12 -2.22 -7.89
C ARG A 463 36.04 -1.39 -8.55
N LEU A 464 34.78 -1.62 -8.21
CA LEU A 464 33.65 -0.93 -8.82
C LEU A 464 33.36 0.47 -8.24
N LYS A 465 34.12 0.97 -7.26
CA LYS A 465 33.84 2.30 -6.67
C LYS A 465 34.12 3.46 -7.63
N GLY A 466 33.26 4.48 -7.60
CA GLY A 466 33.34 5.69 -8.42
C GLY A 466 33.52 5.37 -9.91
N GLN A 467 34.54 5.98 -10.51
CA GLN A 467 34.91 5.76 -11.92
C GLN A 467 35.45 4.35 -12.21
N GLY A 468 35.86 3.60 -11.17
CA GLY A 468 36.29 2.21 -11.30
C GLY A 468 35.20 1.30 -11.88
N PHE A 469 33.92 1.64 -11.68
CA PHE A 469 32.80 0.98 -12.35
C PHE A 469 32.89 1.13 -13.87
N ILE A 470 33.08 2.36 -14.36
CA ILE A 470 33.16 2.67 -15.78
C ILE A 470 34.43 2.10 -16.39
N GLN A 471 35.57 2.21 -15.68
CA GLN A 471 36.81 1.53 -16.05
C GLN A 471 36.56 0.04 -16.29
N THR A 472 35.92 -0.64 -15.34
CA THR A 472 35.67 -2.08 -15.41
C THR A 472 34.72 -2.45 -16.55
N LEU A 473 33.66 -1.67 -16.80
CA LEU A 473 32.78 -1.86 -17.95
C LEU A 473 33.55 -1.77 -19.27
N LEU A 474 34.43 -0.77 -19.41
CA LEU A 474 35.21 -0.55 -20.62
C LEU A 474 36.33 -1.57 -20.81
N GLU A 475 36.92 -2.08 -19.73
CA GLU A 475 37.93 -3.15 -19.75
C GLU A 475 37.37 -4.49 -20.21
N HIS A 476 36.11 -4.79 -19.85
CA HIS A 476 35.50 -6.10 -20.08
C HIS A 476 34.49 -6.14 -21.23
N SER A 477 34.18 -5.00 -21.86
CA SER A 477 33.30 -4.94 -23.02
C SER A 477 34.01 -5.41 -24.30
N GLU A 478 33.25 -6.09 -25.15
CA GLU A 478 33.63 -6.29 -26.55
C GLU A 478 33.86 -4.94 -27.25
N PRO A 479 34.63 -4.89 -28.37
CA PRO A 479 34.94 -3.65 -29.07
C PRO A 479 33.72 -2.83 -29.47
N ILE A 480 33.79 -1.51 -29.27
CA ILE A 480 32.70 -0.60 -29.57
C ILE A 480 32.76 -0.21 -31.06
N THR A 481 31.71 -0.57 -31.79
CA THR A 481 31.59 -0.35 -33.24
C THR A 481 30.24 0.25 -33.58
N SER A 482 30.08 0.75 -34.81
CA SER A 482 28.76 1.22 -35.28
C SER A 482 27.70 0.12 -35.22
N ALA A 483 28.09 -1.16 -35.32
CA ALA A 483 27.18 -2.29 -35.21
C ALA A 483 26.75 -2.57 -33.77
N SER A 484 27.63 -2.33 -32.78
CA SER A 484 27.27 -2.48 -31.36
C SER A 484 26.52 -1.26 -30.81
N GLN A 485 26.76 -0.07 -31.36
CA GLN A 485 26.04 1.17 -31.00
C GLN A 485 24.67 1.26 -31.70
N THR A 486 23.85 0.23 -31.54
CA THR A 486 22.41 0.27 -31.85
C THR A 486 21.62 0.52 -30.57
N TYR A 487 20.33 0.87 -30.68
CA TYR A 487 19.49 1.07 -29.50
C TYR A 487 19.39 -0.22 -28.69
N LEU A 488 19.87 -0.18 -27.45
CA LEU A 488 19.74 -1.28 -26.49
C LEU A 488 19.44 -0.72 -25.10
N TYR A 489 18.18 -0.88 -24.67
CA TYR A 489 17.76 -0.41 -23.36
C TYR A 489 18.46 -1.20 -22.24
N GLY A 490 19.01 -0.49 -21.25
CA GLY A 490 19.71 -1.11 -20.12
C GLY A 490 20.15 -0.09 -19.06
N ASN A 491 20.81 -0.58 -18.00
CA ASN A 491 21.20 0.23 -16.84
C ASN A 491 22.66 0.71 -16.86
N PHE A 492 23.51 0.20 -17.76
CA PHE A 492 24.89 0.71 -17.89
C PHE A 492 24.94 2.15 -18.42
N ASN A 493 24.10 2.48 -19.41
CA ASN A 493 24.05 3.83 -19.99
C ASN A 493 23.69 4.93 -18.97
N PRO A 494 22.66 4.79 -18.11
CA PRO A 494 22.42 5.74 -17.03
C PRO A 494 23.59 5.91 -16.07
N MET A 495 24.28 4.82 -15.69
CA MET A 495 25.43 4.91 -14.78
C MET A 495 26.64 5.60 -15.42
N LEU A 496 26.84 5.47 -16.74
CA LEU A 496 27.82 6.29 -17.47
C LEU A 496 27.50 7.79 -17.30
N VAL A 497 26.23 8.18 -17.47
CA VAL A 497 25.79 9.59 -17.32
C VAL A 497 25.98 10.07 -15.88
N MET A 498 25.55 9.30 -14.88
CA MET A 498 25.69 9.66 -13.47
C MET A 498 27.14 9.82 -13.04
N THR A 499 28.04 8.98 -13.56
CA THR A 499 29.48 9.09 -13.27
C THR A 499 30.06 10.39 -13.85
N VAL A 500 29.59 10.84 -15.02
CA VAL A 500 29.99 12.15 -15.55
C VAL A 500 29.43 13.29 -14.71
N ILE A 501 28.16 13.22 -14.29
CA ILE A 501 27.57 14.23 -13.39
C ILE A 501 28.44 14.37 -12.15
N ASP A 502 28.74 13.26 -11.46
CA ASP A 502 29.59 13.25 -10.27
C ASP A 502 30.98 13.84 -10.52
N ALA A 503 31.57 13.59 -11.69
CA ALA A 503 32.91 14.07 -12.02
C ALA A 503 33.00 15.59 -12.31
N VAL A 504 31.89 16.23 -12.71
CA VAL A 504 31.89 17.62 -13.19
C VAL A 504 31.20 18.61 -12.25
N VAL A 505 30.27 18.14 -11.41
CA VAL A 505 29.59 19.00 -10.42
C VAL A 505 30.46 19.17 -9.17
N PRO A 506 30.29 20.27 -8.41
CA PRO A 506 30.96 20.42 -7.13
C PRO A 506 30.38 19.44 -6.09
N GLY A 507 31.24 18.90 -5.23
CA GLY A 507 30.83 17.94 -4.20
C GLY A 507 30.59 16.57 -4.79
N THR A 508 29.46 15.96 -4.46
CA THR A 508 29.06 14.64 -4.97
C THR A 508 27.79 14.75 -5.82
N ALA A 509 27.55 13.80 -6.72
CA ALA A 509 26.27 13.71 -7.41
C ALA A 509 25.08 13.57 -6.44
N GLU A 510 25.27 12.91 -5.28
CA GLU A 510 24.24 12.79 -4.25
C GLU A 510 23.84 14.15 -3.68
N ASP A 511 24.84 14.95 -3.25
CA ASP A 511 24.62 16.31 -2.75
C ASP A 511 23.99 17.19 -3.81
N PHE A 512 24.45 17.08 -5.07
CA PHE A 512 23.93 17.86 -6.18
C PHE A 512 22.47 17.52 -6.49
N ILE A 513 22.10 16.23 -6.55
CA ILE A 513 20.70 15.79 -6.72
C ILE A 513 19.84 16.37 -5.61
N LYS A 514 20.29 16.24 -4.36
CA LYS A 514 19.55 16.73 -3.21
C LYS A 514 19.36 18.25 -3.28
N THR A 515 20.45 18.99 -3.34
CA THR A 515 20.43 20.45 -3.11
C THR A 515 20.01 21.26 -4.33
N GLU A 516 20.38 20.81 -5.53
CA GLU A 516 20.18 21.57 -6.78
C GLU A 516 18.95 21.13 -7.58
N LEU A 517 18.33 19.99 -7.22
CA LEU A 517 17.09 19.52 -7.84
C LEU A 517 15.97 19.30 -6.82
N LEU A 518 16.15 18.37 -5.88
CA LEU A 518 15.06 17.93 -5.00
C LEU A 518 14.64 19.01 -4.00
N ASP A 519 15.59 19.60 -3.27
CA ASP A 519 15.34 20.68 -2.30
C ASP A 519 14.72 21.91 -2.99
N LYS A 520 15.17 22.25 -4.21
CA LYS A 520 14.60 23.34 -5.02
C LYS A 520 13.14 23.10 -5.38
N LEU A 521 12.77 21.85 -5.66
CA LEU A 521 11.40 21.42 -5.91
C LEU A 521 10.61 21.19 -4.60
N GLY A 522 11.23 21.31 -3.43
CA GLY A 522 10.61 20.97 -2.15
C GLY A 522 10.25 19.49 -2.03
N ILE A 523 11.03 18.60 -2.63
CA ILE A 523 10.89 17.14 -2.53
C ILE A 523 11.76 16.68 -1.38
N THR A 524 11.16 16.45 -0.20
CA THR A 524 11.89 16.13 1.03
C THR A 524 11.67 14.69 1.51
N ASN A 525 10.53 14.08 1.19
CA ASN A 525 10.22 12.70 1.54
C ASN A 525 10.46 11.79 0.33
N TYR A 526 11.69 11.27 0.23
CA TYR A 526 12.10 10.38 -0.83
C TYR A 526 13.14 9.37 -0.35
N LYS A 527 13.35 8.33 -1.14
CA LYS A 527 14.48 7.41 -0.97
C LYS A 527 15.24 7.32 -2.29
N TRP A 528 16.54 7.55 -2.28
CA TRP A 528 17.39 7.31 -3.45
C TRP A 528 18.49 6.32 -3.08
N SER A 529 18.48 5.15 -3.71
CA SER A 529 19.43 4.09 -3.34
C SER A 529 20.83 4.35 -3.90
N THR A 530 21.85 3.94 -3.15
CA THR A 530 23.24 3.97 -3.60
C THR A 530 23.55 2.73 -4.45
N HIS A 531 24.12 2.95 -5.64
CA HIS A 531 24.60 1.90 -6.53
C HIS A 531 25.89 1.26 -5.98
N ILE A 532 26.30 0.08 -6.50
CA ILE A 532 27.53 -0.60 -6.06
C ILE A 532 28.79 0.29 -6.19
N SER A 533 28.78 1.22 -7.14
CA SER A 533 29.85 2.21 -7.30
C SER A 533 29.96 3.24 -6.19
N GLY A 534 28.98 3.31 -5.27
CA GLY A 534 28.91 4.37 -4.26
C GLY A 534 28.25 5.66 -4.76
N LEU A 535 27.88 5.74 -6.04
CA LEU A 535 27.11 6.85 -6.60
C LEU A 535 25.61 6.61 -6.45
N PRO A 536 24.76 7.65 -6.56
CA PRO A 536 23.31 7.47 -6.67
C PRO A 536 22.92 6.54 -7.83
N GLU A 537 21.96 5.64 -7.62
CA GLU A 537 21.46 4.77 -8.68
C GLU A 537 20.82 5.62 -9.80
N ALA A 538 21.23 5.42 -11.04
CA ALA A 538 20.84 6.29 -12.15
C ALA A 538 19.71 5.72 -13.01
N GLY A 539 19.52 4.40 -12.95
CA GLY A 539 18.62 3.66 -13.82
C GLY A 539 17.29 3.27 -13.16
N TRP A 540 17.26 3.18 -11.83
CA TRP A 540 16.17 2.62 -11.02
C TRP A 540 16.37 2.92 -9.53
N ARG A 541 15.53 2.39 -8.63
CA ARG A 541 15.70 2.44 -7.16
C ARG A 541 15.70 3.83 -6.49
N ALA A 542 14.96 4.77 -7.06
CA ALA A 542 14.44 5.90 -6.30
C ALA A 542 12.95 5.68 -5.99
N SER A 543 12.50 6.20 -4.85
CA SER A 543 11.10 6.26 -4.45
C SER A 543 10.73 7.72 -4.21
N ILE A 544 9.62 8.16 -4.82
CA ILE A 544 9.12 9.54 -4.81
C ILE A 544 7.62 9.50 -4.54
N MET A 545 7.08 10.46 -3.78
CA MET A 545 5.63 10.58 -3.58
C MET A 545 4.92 10.93 -4.89
N SER A 546 3.72 10.41 -5.14
CA SER A 546 3.00 10.69 -6.39
C SER A 546 2.73 12.20 -6.60
N ARG A 547 2.52 12.96 -5.53
CA ARG A 547 2.43 14.43 -5.60
C ARG A 547 3.74 15.08 -6.04
N ASP A 548 4.88 14.60 -5.58
CA ASP A 548 6.18 15.13 -6.00
C ASP A 548 6.53 14.78 -7.45
N MET A 549 6.01 13.68 -7.98
CA MET A 549 6.11 13.38 -9.42
C MET A 549 5.42 14.45 -10.28
N ILE A 550 4.35 15.10 -9.80
CA ILE A 550 3.70 16.21 -10.51
C ILE A 550 4.67 17.39 -10.66
N LYS A 551 5.52 17.65 -9.66
CA LYS A 551 6.52 18.73 -9.72
C LYS A 551 7.56 18.45 -10.80
N LEU A 552 8.01 17.20 -10.92
CA LEU A 552 8.94 16.77 -11.97
C LEU A 552 8.30 16.86 -13.38
N GLY A 553 7.05 16.43 -13.53
CA GLY A 553 6.31 16.57 -14.80
C GLY A 553 6.04 18.03 -15.18
N ASN A 554 5.62 18.85 -14.21
CA ASN A 554 5.39 20.28 -14.41
C ASN A 554 6.69 21.02 -14.75
N LEU A 555 7.85 20.59 -14.23
CA LEU A 555 9.14 21.14 -14.64
C LEU A 555 9.39 20.92 -16.13
N VAL A 556 9.03 19.75 -16.66
CA VAL A 556 9.10 19.45 -18.11
C VAL A 556 8.06 20.26 -18.88
N LEU A 557 6.82 20.32 -18.40
CA LEU A 557 5.75 21.13 -18.99
C LEU A 557 6.17 22.59 -19.17
N ASN A 558 6.82 23.15 -18.14
CA ASN A 558 7.27 24.54 -18.11
C ASN A 558 8.66 24.75 -18.72
N LYS A 559 9.16 23.80 -19.53
CA LYS A 559 10.45 23.88 -20.23
C LYS A 559 11.63 24.20 -19.29
N GLY A 560 11.63 23.58 -18.12
CA GLY A 560 12.68 23.70 -17.11
C GLY A 560 12.55 24.90 -16.18
N LYS A 561 11.45 25.68 -16.26
CA LYS A 561 11.21 26.81 -15.36
C LYS A 561 10.53 26.38 -14.05
N LEU A 562 11.01 26.94 -12.95
CA LEU A 562 10.43 26.82 -11.62
C LEU A 562 10.30 28.22 -11.03
N ASN A 563 9.09 28.63 -10.64
CA ASN A 563 8.82 29.95 -10.05
C ASN A 563 9.37 31.14 -10.86
N GLY A 564 9.40 31.02 -12.19
CA GLY A 564 9.94 32.04 -13.09
C GLY A 564 11.46 31.96 -13.34
N GLU A 565 12.21 31.19 -12.54
CA GLU A 565 13.64 30.93 -12.73
C GLU A 565 13.87 29.74 -13.66
N GLN A 566 14.91 29.80 -14.50
CA GLN A 566 15.32 28.67 -15.33
C GLN A 566 16.16 27.68 -14.50
N LEU A 567 15.52 26.61 -14.02
CA LEU A 567 16.17 25.59 -13.21
C LEU A 567 16.97 24.60 -14.08
N ILE A 568 16.38 24.15 -15.18
CA ILE A 568 16.98 23.20 -16.15
C ILE A 568 17.15 23.90 -17.50
N SER A 569 18.22 23.66 -18.24
CA SER A 569 18.41 24.30 -19.55
C SER A 569 17.26 23.98 -20.51
N ALA A 570 16.65 25.03 -21.08
CA ALA A 570 15.54 24.89 -22.02
C ALA A 570 15.98 24.16 -23.30
N ASP A 571 17.15 24.50 -23.84
CA ASP A 571 17.73 23.87 -25.03
C ASP A 571 18.03 22.39 -24.78
N TYR A 572 18.55 22.07 -23.59
CA TYR A 572 18.77 20.68 -23.19
C TYR A 572 17.45 19.92 -23.13
N LEU A 573 16.43 20.49 -22.47
CA LEU A 573 15.18 19.80 -22.24
C LEU A 573 14.40 19.59 -23.53
N GLU A 574 14.38 20.58 -24.42
CA GLU A 574 13.82 20.45 -25.77
C GLU A 574 14.48 19.29 -26.53
N LYS A 575 15.81 19.18 -26.47
CA LYS A 575 16.51 18.05 -27.07
C LYS A 575 16.18 16.73 -26.36
N ALA A 576 16.18 16.72 -25.04
CA ALA A 576 15.92 15.56 -24.21
C ALA A 576 14.54 14.95 -24.48
N THR A 577 13.54 15.78 -24.77
CA THR A 577 12.16 15.37 -25.04
C THR A 577 11.84 15.32 -26.54
N SER A 578 12.83 15.42 -27.42
CA SER A 578 12.66 15.25 -28.88
C SER A 578 12.76 13.80 -29.34
N ASP A 579 12.30 13.53 -30.56
CA ASP A 579 12.31 12.22 -31.23
C ASP A 579 13.67 11.86 -31.86
N ILE A 580 14.70 11.73 -31.03
CA ILE A 580 16.07 11.45 -31.50
C ILE A 580 16.18 10.03 -32.11
N VAL A 581 15.55 9.06 -31.47
CA VAL A 581 15.69 7.64 -31.80
C VAL A 581 14.33 6.95 -31.81
N LYS A 582 14.16 5.98 -32.71
CA LYS A 582 13.10 4.98 -32.63
C LYS A 582 13.59 3.73 -31.88
N PRO A 583 13.03 3.39 -30.70
CA PRO A 583 13.32 2.13 -30.02
C PRO A 583 13.10 0.91 -30.94
N THR A 584 13.97 -0.10 -30.80
CA THR A 584 14.00 -1.28 -31.67
C THR A 584 13.57 -2.58 -30.99
N GLN A 585 13.39 -2.57 -29.66
CA GLN A 585 13.06 -3.77 -28.89
C GLN A 585 11.54 -4.01 -28.88
N ASP A 586 11.12 -5.25 -29.15
CA ASP A 586 9.71 -5.62 -29.41
C ASP A 586 8.73 -5.35 -28.26
N TRP A 587 9.21 -5.31 -27.03
CA TRP A 587 8.37 -5.01 -25.86
C TRP A 587 7.97 -3.52 -25.78
N ILE A 588 8.63 -2.65 -26.56
CA ILE A 588 8.31 -1.22 -26.64
C ILE A 588 7.35 -1.00 -27.83
N PRO A 589 6.20 -0.32 -27.63
CA PRO A 589 5.28 -0.02 -28.73
C PRO A 589 5.96 0.69 -29.91
N LYS A 590 5.65 0.28 -31.14
CA LYS A 590 6.28 0.81 -32.38
C LYS A 590 6.03 2.29 -32.63
N THR A 591 5.01 2.86 -32.00
CA THR A 591 4.68 4.30 -32.07
C THR A 591 5.56 5.14 -31.17
N TYR A 592 6.27 4.52 -30.21
CA TYR A 592 7.09 5.24 -29.26
C TYR A 592 8.39 5.70 -29.93
N ARG A 593 8.85 6.85 -29.46
CA ARG A 593 10.10 7.51 -29.81
C ARG A 593 10.88 7.75 -28.51
N TYR A 594 12.16 8.05 -28.64
CA TYR A 594 13.07 8.18 -27.50
C TYR A 594 14.03 9.35 -27.69
N GLY A 595 14.21 10.13 -26.62
CA GLY A 595 15.18 11.21 -26.53
C GLY A 595 16.30 10.90 -25.52
N TYR A 596 16.57 11.83 -24.62
CA TYR A 596 17.53 11.64 -23.53
C TYR A 596 16.84 11.09 -22.30
N PHE A 597 16.68 9.76 -22.27
CA PHE A 597 15.95 9.01 -21.26
C PHE A 597 14.43 9.28 -21.14
N TRP A 598 13.87 10.09 -22.04
CA TRP A 598 12.43 10.34 -22.15
C TRP A 598 11.84 9.60 -23.34
N TYR A 599 10.61 9.09 -23.16
CA TYR A 599 9.80 8.54 -24.24
C TYR A 599 8.87 9.59 -24.82
N GLN A 600 8.47 9.41 -26.08
CA GLN A 600 7.39 10.18 -26.69
C GLN A 600 6.47 9.27 -27.49
N THR A 601 5.18 9.63 -27.56
CA THR A 601 4.21 8.94 -28.42
C THR A 601 3.17 9.93 -28.93
N PRO A 602 2.72 9.80 -30.20
CA PRO A 602 1.60 10.57 -30.66
C PRO A 602 0.30 10.06 -30.02
N ILE A 603 -0.65 10.97 -29.84
CA ILE A 603 -1.99 10.75 -29.30
C ILE A 603 -2.99 11.38 -30.24
N THR A 604 -3.88 10.57 -30.80
CA THR A 604 -4.95 11.04 -31.67
C THR A 604 -6.25 11.14 -30.88
N VAL A 605 -6.85 12.34 -30.85
CA VAL A 605 -8.19 12.57 -30.29
C VAL A 605 -9.05 13.21 -31.38
N GLY A 606 -10.00 12.45 -31.91
CA GLY A 606 -10.78 12.86 -33.08
C GLY A 606 -9.87 13.10 -34.28
N SER A 607 -9.90 14.31 -34.84
CA SER A 607 -9.04 14.73 -35.95
C SER A 607 -7.75 15.46 -35.53
N LYS A 608 -7.54 15.68 -34.21
CA LYS A 608 -6.36 16.37 -33.68
C LYS A 608 -5.31 15.35 -33.23
N SER A 609 -4.04 15.65 -33.47
CA SER A 609 -2.89 14.88 -32.99
C SER A 609 -2.10 15.70 -32.00
N TYR A 610 -1.75 15.09 -30.87
CA TYR A 610 -0.92 15.65 -29.82
C TYR A 610 0.29 14.75 -29.61
N ASP A 611 1.36 15.26 -29.02
CA ASP A 611 2.48 14.43 -28.57
C ASP A 611 2.49 14.40 -27.05
N ALA A 612 2.56 13.19 -26.48
CA ALA A 612 2.91 12.98 -25.09
C ALA A 612 4.41 12.73 -24.97
N THR A 613 5.04 13.43 -24.04
CA THR A 613 6.38 13.11 -23.51
C THR A 613 6.19 12.44 -22.16
N PHE A 614 6.90 11.35 -21.88
CA PHE A 614 6.71 10.65 -20.62
C PHE A 614 7.95 9.91 -20.09
N ALA A 615 8.02 9.83 -18.77
CA ALA A 615 8.90 8.91 -18.05
C ALA A 615 8.13 7.61 -17.80
N TRP A 616 8.78 6.46 -18.00
CA TRP A 616 8.16 5.15 -17.87
C TRP A 616 9.01 4.20 -17.03
N GLY A 617 8.44 3.74 -15.91
CA GLY A 617 9.00 2.71 -15.04
C GLY A 617 8.15 1.45 -15.06
N GLY A 618 8.83 0.28 -15.05
CA GLY A 618 8.14 -1.01 -14.91
C GLY A 618 7.31 -1.05 -13.63
N GLY A 619 6.15 -1.72 -13.68
CA GLY A 619 5.14 -1.66 -12.63
C GLY A 619 4.05 -0.61 -12.87
N GLY A 620 4.15 0.23 -13.91
CA GLY A 620 3.14 1.26 -14.19
C GLY A 620 3.46 2.63 -13.59
N GLN A 621 4.75 2.96 -13.45
CA GLN A 621 5.18 4.30 -13.02
C GLN A 621 5.22 5.23 -14.24
N HIS A 622 4.36 6.24 -14.27
CA HIS A 622 4.28 7.17 -15.39
C HIS A 622 4.27 8.62 -14.92
N ILE A 623 5.07 9.45 -15.58
CA ILE A 623 4.89 10.91 -15.62
C ILE A 623 4.66 11.25 -17.07
N ILE A 624 3.45 11.70 -17.42
CA ILE A 624 3.03 11.95 -18.80
C ILE A 624 2.74 13.44 -18.93
N VAL A 625 3.36 14.10 -19.91
CA VAL A 625 3.22 15.53 -20.19
C VAL A 625 2.70 15.70 -21.61
N VAL A 626 1.54 16.36 -21.73
CA VAL A 626 0.95 16.76 -23.02
C VAL A 626 0.98 18.29 -23.08
N ALA A 627 2.12 18.84 -23.52
CA ALA A 627 2.39 20.27 -23.43
C ALA A 627 1.37 21.15 -24.17
N ALA A 628 0.85 20.68 -25.31
CA ALA A 628 -0.16 21.38 -26.08
C ALA A 628 -1.52 21.54 -25.35
N LEU A 629 -1.73 20.80 -24.26
CA LEU A 629 -2.93 20.83 -23.42
C LEU A 629 -2.65 21.36 -22.01
N ASP A 630 -1.46 21.88 -21.73
CA ASP A 630 -1.04 22.28 -20.38
C ASP A 630 -1.23 21.16 -19.33
N LEU A 631 -1.03 19.90 -19.72
CA LEU A 631 -1.46 18.73 -18.96
C LEU A 631 -0.28 17.88 -18.49
N THR A 632 -0.26 17.52 -17.21
CA THR A 632 0.64 16.53 -16.61
C THR A 632 -0.19 15.47 -15.88
N ILE A 633 0.08 14.20 -16.13
CA ILE A 633 -0.60 13.05 -15.53
C ILE A 633 0.44 12.18 -14.85
N VAL A 634 0.19 11.80 -13.61
CA VAL A 634 1.05 10.92 -12.83
C VAL A 634 0.30 9.66 -12.46
N ILE A 635 0.96 8.52 -12.63
CA ILE A 635 0.46 7.22 -12.19
C ILE A 635 1.59 6.50 -11.45
N SER A 636 1.24 5.90 -10.32
CA SER A 636 2.10 4.96 -9.61
C SER A 636 1.37 3.62 -9.51
N GLY A 637 2.07 2.51 -9.71
CA GLY A 637 1.54 1.16 -9.52
C GLY A 637 2.59 0.06 -9.37
N HIS A 638 2.12 -1.17 -9.24
CA HIS A 638 2.96 -2.35 -9.23
C HIS A 638 2.43 -3.43 -10.19
N ASP A 639 1.86 -2.99 -11.32
CA ASP A 639 1.33 -3.84 -12.38
C ASP A 639 2.42 -4.27 -13.37
N GLY A 640 2.66 -5.58 -13.47
CA GLY A 640 3.68 -6.12 -14.38
C GLY A 640 3.33 -6.02 -15.87
N LYS A 641 2.05 -5.90 -16.23
CA LYS A 641 1.58 -5.84 -17.62
C LYS A 641 1.51 -4.40 -18.14
N ASP A 642 1.19 -3.46 -17.24
CA ASP A 642 1.11 -2.02 -17.44
C ASP A 642 0.30 -1.63 -18.69
N THR A 643 -1.03 -1.64 -18.55
CA THR A 643 -1.95 -1.30 -19.66
C THR A 643 -2.59 0.08 -19.53
N ILE A 644 -2.27 0.82 -18.46
CA ILE A 644 -2.97 2.05 -18.07
C ILE A 644 -2.88 3.16 -19.10
N MET A 645 -1.79 3.21 -19.88
CA MET A 645 -1.64 4.19 -20.96
C MET A 645 -2.84 4.16 -21.90
N THR A 646 -3.44 3.00 -22.17
CA THR A 646 -4.65 2.90 -23.00
C THR A 646 -5.81 3.73 -22.42
N GLN A 647 -6.02 3.70 -21.11
CA GLN A 647 -7.10 4.44 -20.45
C GLN A 647 -6.78 5.93 -20.33
N VAL A 648 -5.50 6.28 -20.10
CA VAL A 648 -5.04 7.67 -20.17
C VAL A 648 -5.41 8.30 -21.52
N LEU A 649 -5.12 7.60 -22.61
CA LEU A 649 -5.35 8.09 -23.96
C LEU A 649 -6.84 8.13 -24.34
N LYS A 650 -7.66 7.21 -23.82
CA LYS A 650 -9.09 7.11 -24.14
C LYS A 650 -10.00 7.97 -23.27
N THR A 651 -9.60 8.24 -22.03
CA THR A 651 -10.47 8.87 -21.03
C THR A 651 -9.91 10.21 -20.56
N ILE A 652 -8.64 10.25 -20.15
CA ILE A 652 -8.08 11.45 -19.51
C ILE A 652 -7.74 12.52 -20.55
N VAL A 653 -6.92 12.20 -21.55
CA VAL A 653 -6.47 13.20 -22.53
C VAL A 653 -7.64 13.87 -23.28
N PRO A 654 -8.67 13.14 -23.75
CA PRO A 654 -9.83 13.75 -24.42
C PRO A 654 -10.57 14.77 -23.57
N ALA A 655 -10.63 14.61 -22.24
CA ALA A 655 -11.32 15.52 -21.32
C ALA A 655 -10.74 16.94 -21.30
N PHE A 656 -9.49 17.11 -21.74
CA PHE A 656 -8.78 18.39 -21.77
C PHE A 656 -8.62 18.96 -23.18
N VAL A 657 -9.11 18.28 -24.21
CA VAL A 657 -9.11 18.80 -25.57
C VAL A 657 -10.18 19.87 -25.69
N LYS A 658 -9.77 21.09 -26.06
CA LYS A 658 -10.72 22.17 -26.39
C LYS A 658 -11.63 21.72 -27.53
N THR A 659 -12.93 21.68 -27.25
CA THR A 659 -14.00 21.48 -28.23
C THR A 659 -14.10 22.63 -29.21
#